data_AF-A0A3C0WSP8-F1
#
_entry.id   AF-A0A3C0WSP8-F1
#
_cell.length_a   1.000
_cell.length_b   1.000
_cell.length_c   1.000
_cell.angle_alpha   90.00
_cell.angle_beta   90.00
_cell.angle_gamma   90.00
#
_symmetry.space_group_name_H-M   'P 1'
#
loop_
_entity.id
_entity.type
_entity.pdbx_description
1 polymer ?
#
loop_
_entity_poly.entity_id
_entity_poly.type
_entity_poly.pdbx_seq_one_letter_code
_entity_poly.pdbx_strand_id
1 'polypeptide(L)'
;MKQQSNSSTLTIAHQPYGEQHPYLPLATERFPRDPAAGEFVTLGVETGHHPSADAVWCIWQIEGNSSANRTEAVKIADGETTDAWQVHLPAFKGYEMVQYRLFARSADQQIKSEEFTFSVLTWVDVVAVASVQETSERLVVKLATSRPDLYVVLHAEPDPTGTVTLRLSASTENSRLPVWPAGKDAVKVELQGVSVALYNSPLRLELRRESDGLVLQTIDPIRFLARADGTVLQYKLGFESPSDEAFYGFGERFNALDQRGNQLDNYVYGQYTGQGKRSYIPVPFFLSSRGYGYWLKTERQAGFDLAATQNNCWAVTGHAEEQTASIEMKFFLQQHPRLVVQAFTTLTGKPKLPPSWIFGLWMSSNDWNGQAEIIRQLQLTQQQQIPATVLVIEAWSDEINFYIWNDAQYQQKPSSQAYSLTDFNFPAKGRWPDPKAMVDELHQAGLRLVLWQNPVIKHADPKENLDDRLNNADEEYAIQHGYVVRKADGSPHRVEPHMPWFAGSLVLDFTNPQAADWWLSKREYLVTEMGVDGFKTDGGEHVWDTETQFYNGMRGSRGINTYPMAYERAYQRLLEAHCGKDHVLFSRAGYTGIQQVPCHWAGDENSTWEAFRASIRAMLNVSLCGVPFMGWDIAGFAGPIPTSELYLRATAFSVFCPIMQYHSDGNARRIPSRDRTPWNI
;
A
#
# COMPACT_ATOMS: atom_id res chain seq x y z
N MET A 1 36.90 -18.53 -11.01
CA MET A 1 36.52 -18.47 -12.43
C MET A 1 35.17 -19.16 -12.58
N LYS A 2 34.07 -18.39 -12.62
CA LYS A 2 32.75 -18.94 -12.91
C LYS A 2 32.69 -19.21 -14.42
N GLN A 3 32.39 -20.44 -14.82
CA GLN A 3 32.02 -20.76 -16.20
C GLN A 3 30.75 -19.94 -16.52
N GLN A 4 30.89 -18.87 -17.29
CA GLN A 4 29.79 -18.33 -18.08
C GLN A 4 29.35 -19.46 -19.01
N SER A 5 28.15 -19.99 -18.80
CA SER A 5 27.48 -20.78 -19.82
C SER A 5 27.23 -19.84 -21.00
N ASN A 6 28.13 -19.86 -21.99
CA ASN A 6 27.85 -19.28 -23.30
C ASN A 6 26.72 -20.11 -23.91
N SER A 7 25.47 -19.73 -23.61
CA SER A 7 24.32 -20.15 -24.38
C SER A 7 24.59 -19.74 -25.83
N SER A 8 24.79 -20.69 -26.72
CA SER A 8 24.92 -20.43 -28.16
C SER A 8 23.58 -20.11 -28.81
N THR A 9 22.51 -19.95 -28.03
CA THR A 9 21.13 -19.84 -28.50
C THR A 9 20.63 -18.43 -28.25
N LEU A 10 20.13 -17.78 -29.30
CA LEU A 10 19.42 -16.51 -29.20
C LEU A 10 18.19 -16.70 -28.30
N THR A 11 17.92 -15.73 -27.43
CA THR A 11 16.73 -15.72 -26.55
C THR A 11 15.89 -14.48 -26.80
N ILE A 12 14.59 -14.58 -26.51
CA ILE A 12 13.64 -13.47 -26.54
C ILE A 12 12.75 -13.55 -25.31
N ALA A 13 12.60 -12.44 -24.59
CA ALA A 13 11.78 -12.34 -23.40
C ALA A 13 10.81 -11.15 -23.53
N HIS A 14 9.55 -11.42 -23.24
CA HIS A 14 8.48 -10.43 -23.15
C HIS A 14 7.46 -10.93 -22.13
N GLN A 15 7.09 -10.07 -21.19
CA GLN A 15 6.17 -10.40 -20.11
C GLN A 15 5.18 -9.24 -19.99
N PRO A 16 4.01 -9.31 -20.65
CA PRO A 16 3.13 -8.14 -20.81
C PRO A 16 2.78 -7.42 -19.50
N TYR A 17 2.66 -8.14 -18.39
CA TYR A 17 2.36 -7.60 -17.06
C TYR A 17 3.58 -7.53 -16.12
N GLY A 18 4.72 -8.13 -16.52
CA GLY A 18 5.95 -8.17 -15.75
C GLY A 18 5.75 -8.65 -14.30
N GLU A 19 6.44 -7.98 -13.38
CA GLU A 19 6.30 -8.17 -11.93
C GLU A 19 5.15 -7.34 -11.33
N GLN A 20 4.37 -6.64 -12.17
CA GLN A 20 3.29 -5.75 -11.78
C GLN A 20 3.70 -4.59 -10.86
N HIS A 21 5.00 -4.25 -10.79
CA HIS A 21 5.48 -3.11 -10.00
C HIS A 21 4.66 -1.84 -10.36
N PRO A 22 4.12 -1.11 -9.37
CA PRO A 22 3.18 0.00 -9.59
C PRO A 22 3.79 1.24 -10.25
N TYR A 23 5.11 1.43 -10.16
CA TYR A 23 5.77 2.67 -10.58
C TYR A 23 6.97 2.49 -11.52
N LEU A 24 7.56 1.29 -11.57
CA LEU A 24 8.76 0.99 -12.35
C LEU A 24 8.49 -0.25 -13.22
N PRO A 25 7.96 -0.10 -14.44
CA PRO A 25 7.73 -1.24 -15.32
C PRO A 25 9.05 -1.86 -15.75
N LEU A 26 9.08 -3.19 -15.90
CA LEU A 26 10.24 -3.89 -16.46
C LEU A 26 10.43 -3.56 -17.95
N ALA A 27 11.66 -3.69 -18.44
CA ALA A 27 11.98 -3.49 -19.85
C ALA A 27 11.30 -4.51 -20.79
N THR A 28 10.71 -5.58 -20.24
CA THR A 28 9.98 -6.63 -20.96
C THR A 28 8.46 -6.44 -20.93
N GLU A 29 7.94 -5.38 -20.29
CA GLU A 29 6.49 -5.16 -20.12
C GLU A 29 5.80 -4.54 -21.33
N ARG A 30 4.48 -4.74 -21.41
CA ARG A 30 3.60 -3.97 -22.29
C ARG A 30 3.13 -2.72 -21.55
N PHE A 31 3.20 -1.56 -22.20
CA PHE A 31 2.71 -0.30 -21.65
C PHE A 31 1.75 0.42 -22.61
N PRO A 32 0.55 0.83 -22.16
CA PRO A 32 -0.08 0.44 -20.91
C PRO A 32 -0.35 -1.08 -20.87
N ARG A 33 -0.37 -1.69 -19.67
CA ARG A 33 -0.61 -3.14 -19.50
C ARG A 33 -1.96 -3.55 -20.08
N ASP A 34 -2.97 -2.72 -19.86
CA ASP A 34 -4.34 -2.87 -20.37
C ASP A 34 -4.72 -1.65 -21.24
N PRO A 35 -4.44 -1.68 -22.56
CA PRO A 35 -4.67 -0.52 -23.43
C PRO A 35 -6.13 -0.16 -23.61
N ALA A 36 -6.44 1.14 -23.54
CA ALA A 36 -7.72 1.70 -23.92
C ALA A 36 -7.70 2.27 -25.36
N ALA A 37 -8.89 2.44 -25.92
CA ALA A 37 -9.09 2.99 -27.25
C ALA A 37 -8.38 4.35 -27.42
N GLY A 38 -7.59 4.49 -28.48
CA GLY A 38 -6.83 5.71 -28.76
C GLY A 38 -5.46 5.79 -28.06
N GLU A 39 -5.11 4.86 -27.17
CA GLU A 39 -3.78 4.81 -26.56
C GLU A 39 -2.78 4.07 -27.45
N PHE A 40 -1.56 4.61 -27.55
CA PHE A 40 -0.44 3.91 -28.18
C PHE A 40 0.04 2.77 -27.28
N VAL A 41 0.45 1.66 -27.88
CA VAL A 41 0.93 0.48 -27.14
C VAL A 41 2.41 0.28 -27.40
N THR A 42 3.21 0.25 -26.34
CA THR A 42 4.63 -0.08 -26.40
C THR A 42 4.84 -1.49 -25.85
N LEU A 43 5.56 -2.35 -26.59
CA LEU A 43 5.98 -3.67 -26.15
C LEU A 43 7.47 -3.63 -25.83
N GLY A 44 7.83 -3.82 -24.58
CA GLY A 44 9.20 -4.02 -24.15
C GLY A 44 9.68 -5.44 -24.43
N VAL A 45 10.88 -5.60 -24.95
CA VAL A 45 11.44 -6.90 -25.36
C VAL A 45 12.91 -6.95 -24.95
N GLU A 46 13.33 -8.07 -24.37
CA GLU A 46 14.75 -8.35 -24.14
C GLU A 46 15.23 -9.50 -25.00
N THR A 47 16.47 -9.41 -25.50
CA THR A 47 17.15 -10.50 -26.20
C THR A 47 18.49 -10.79 -25.55
N GLY A 48 18.98 -12.02 -25.58
CA GLY A 48 20.33 -12.34 -25.12
C GLY A 48 21.40 -11.56 -25.88
N HIS A 49 22.48 -11.15 -25.18
CA HIS A 49 23.59 -10.39 -25.78
C HIS A 49 24.59 -11.30 -26.54
N HIS A 50 24.57 -12.60 -26.29
CA HIS A 50 25.44 -13.59 -26.94
C HIS A 50 24.64 -14.83 -27.36
N PRO A 51 24.31 -15.01 -28.67
CA PRO A 51 24.53 -14.04 -29.74
C PRO A 51 23.58 -12.84 -29.63
N SER A 52 24.06 -11.64 -29.94
CA SER A 52 23.25 -10.42 -30.01
C SER A 52 22.22 -10.52 -31.14
N ALA A 53 21.03 -9.99 -30.92
CA ALA A 53 20.05 -9.81 -32.00
C ALA A 53 20.48 -8.65 -32.92
N ASP A 54 20.44 -8.88 -34.23
CA ASP A 54 20.63 -7.85 -35.26
C ASP A 54 19.32 -7.14 -35.62
N ALA A 55 18.18 -7.81 -35.37
CA ALA A 55 16.85 -7.26 -35.59
C ALA A 55 15.82 -7.88 -34.65
N VAL A 56 14.90 -7.05 -34.16
CA VAL A 56 13.72 -7.45 -33.40
C VAL A 56 12.50 -6.78 -34.02
N TRP A 57 11.40 -7.53 -34.18
CA TRP A 57 10.15 -6.98 -34.72
C TRP A 57 8.93 -7.72 -34.15
N CYS A 58 7.77 -7.11 -34.30
CA CYS A 58 6.47 -7.66 -33.95
C CYS A 58 5.65 -7.94 -35.21
N ILE A 59 5.00 -9.10 -35.27
CA ILE A 59 3.90 -9.35 -36.18
C ILE A 59 2.61 -9.32 -35.37
N TRP A 60 1.64 -8.49 -35.77
CA TRP A 60 0.38 -8.33 -35.04
C TRP A 60 -0.81 -8.23 -35.99
N GLN A 61 -1.98 -8.62 -35.51
CA GLN A 61 -3.23 -8.53 -36.24
C GLN A 61 -4.39 -8.27 -35.29
N ILE A 62 -5.47 -7.72 -35.83
CA ILE A 62 -6.76 -7.62 -35.14
C ILE A 62 -7.54 -8.89 -35.48
N GLU A 63 -8.10 -9.55 -34.48
CA GLU A 63 -8.91 -10.76 -34.68
C GLU A 63 -10.05 -10.50 -35.67
N GLY A 64 -10.22 -11.39 -36.65
CA GLY A 64 -11.18 -11.23 -37.75
C GLY A 64 -10.65 -10.49 -39.00
N ASN A 65 -9.49 -9.83 -38.92
CA ASN A 65 -8.83 -9.27 -40.10
C ASN A 65 -7.89 -10.30 -40.76
N SER A 66 -7.83 -10.30 -42.09
CA SER A 66 -7.06 -11.29 -42.87
C SER A 66 -5.58 -10.94 -43.08
N SER A 67 -5.17 -9.71 -42.76
CA SER A 67 -3.81 -9.21 -42.98
C SER A 67 -3.08 -8.97 -41.65
N ALA A 68 -1.94 -9.61 -41.46
CA ALA A 68 -1.02 -9.30 -40.36
C ALA A 68 -0.12 -8.11 -40.71
N ASN A 69 0.12 -7.24 -39.74
CA ASN A 69 1.02 -6.10 -39.82
C ASN A 69 2.37 -6.43 -39.20
N ARG A 70 3.42 -5.77 -39.67
CA ARG A 70 4.78 -5.89 -39.13
C ARG A 70 5.26 -4.53 -38.64
N THR A 71 5.81 -4.50 -37.42
CA THR A 71 6.39 -3.30 -36.81
C THR A 71 7.78 -3.63 -36.28
N GLU A 72 8.80 -2.90 -36.74
CA GLU A 72 10.17 -3.05 -36.25
C GLU A 72 10.32 -2.52 -34.83
N ALA A 73 11.21 -3.14 -34.05
CA ALA A 73 11.59 -2.64 -32.74
C ALA A 73 12.74 -1.62 -32.85
N VAL A 74 12.82 -0.74 -31.86
CA VAL A 74 13.94 0.18 -31.64
C VAL A 74 14.77 -0.35 -30.47
N LYS A 75 16.08 -0.50 -30.64
CA LYS A 75 16.99 -0.84 -29.55
C LYS A 75 17.10 0.36 -28.60
N ILE A 76 16.86 0.15 -27.32
CA ILE A 76 16.88 1.22 -26.30
C ILE A 76 18.05 1.11 -25.34
N ALA A 77 18.64 -0.08 -25.17
CA ALA A 77 19.85 -0.27 -24.38
C ALA A 77 20.66 -1.50 -24.83
N ASP A 78 21.98 -1.38 -24.77
CA ASP A 78 22.95 -2.48 -24.85
C ASP A 78 23.33 -2.87 -23.42
N GLY A 79 22.94 -4.05 -22.97
CA GLY A 79 23.29 -4.56 -21.64
C GLY A 79 24.42 -5.58 -21.70
N GLU A 80 25.03 -5.87 -20.54
CA GLU A 80 26.11 -6.87 -20.46
C GLU A 80 25.60 -8.30 -20.72
N THR A 81 24.34 -8.58 -20.39
CA THR A 81 23.71 -9.91 -20.50
C THR A 81 22.56 -9.95 -21.49
N THR A 82 21.75 -8.89 -21.54
CA THR A 82 20.58 -8.76 -22.39
C THR A 82 20.55 -7.39 -23.05
N ASP A 83 20.01 -7.33 -24.25
CA ASP A 83 19.71 -6.09 -24.96
C ASP A 83 18.23 -5.78 -24.84
N ALA A 84 17.89 -4.51 -24.60
CA ALA A 84 16.51 -4.07 -24.48
C ALA A 84 16.03 -3.36 -25.75
N TRP A 85 14.80 -3.68 -26.17
CA TRP A 85 14.15 -3.20 -27.37
C TRP A 85 12.71 -2.76 -27.07
N GLN A 86 12.17 -1.88 -27.90
CA GLN A 86 10.77 -1.45 -27.83
C GLN A 86 10.10 -1.51 -29.19
N VAL A 87 8.91 -2.11 -29.25
CA VAL A 87 8.01 -2.04 -30.41
C VAL A 87 6.88 -1.06 -30.10
N HIS A 88 6.71 -0.04 -30.93
CA HIS A 88 5.61 0.93 -30.80
C HIS A 88 4.49 0.61 -31.78
N LEU A 89 3.43 -0.03 -31.27
CA LEU A 89 2.21 -0.32 -32.03
C LEU A 89 1.33 0.94 -32.15
N PRO A 90 0.49 1.04 -33.20
CA PRO A 90 -0.45 2.14 -33.31
C PRO A 90 -1.51 2.10 -32.22
N ALA A 91 -2.30 3.17 -32.12
CA ALA A 91 -3.52 3.14 -31.34
C ALA A 91 -4.59 2.26 -32.02
N PHE A 92 -5.37 1.57 -31.21
CA PHE A 92 -6.43 0.66 -31.65
C PHE A 92 -7.82 1.22 -31.35
N LYS A 93 -8.84 0.69 -32.02
CA LYS A 93 -10.24 1.04 -31.71
C LYS A 93 -10.72 0.23 -30.53
N GLY A 94 -11.67 0.82 -29.81
CA GLY A 94 -12.32 0.16 -28.69
C GLY A 94 -12.91 -1.20 -29.06
N TYR A 95 -12.77 -2.17 -28.16
CA TYR A 95 -13.27 -3.54 -28.26
C TYR A 95 -12.59 -4.43 -29.31
N GLU A 96 -11.54 -3.95 -29.98
CA GLU A 96 -10.71 -4.80 -30.83
C GLU A 96 -9.91 -5.80 -29.98
N MET A 97 -9.73 -7.03 -30.49
CA MET A 97 -8.85 -8.03 -29.92
C MET A 97 -7.56 -8.06 -30.74
N VAL A 98 -6.42 -7.74 -30.12
CA VAL A 98 -5.11 -7.71 -30.78
C VAL A 98 -4.35 -8.97 -30.42
N GLN A 99 -3.83 -9.65 -31.45
CA GLN A 99 -2.96 -10.81 -31.33
C GLN A 99 -1.59 -10.45 -31.88
N TYR A 100 -0.51 -10.82 -31.18
CA TYR A 100 0.84 -10.51 -31.61
C TYR A 100 1.88 -11.56 -31.23
N ARG A 101 2.96 -11.61 -32.01
CA ARG A 101 4.17 -12.39 -31.74
C ARG A 101 5.40 -11.55 -32.00
N LEU A 102 6.39 -11.71 -31.14
CA LEU A 102 7.69 -11.06 -31.26
C LEU A 102 8.68 -12.01 -31.94
N PHE A 103 9.59 -11.43 -32.71
CA PHE A 103 10.62 -12.15 -33.44
C PHE A 103 11.96 -11.48 -33.20
N ALA A 104 13.00 -12.28 -33.07
CA ALA A 104 14.38 -11.83 -33.00
C ALA A 104 15.22 -12.62 -33.99
N ARG A 105 16.18 -11.95 -34.62
CA ARG A 105 17.14 -12.55 -35.55
C ARG A 105 18.55 -12.13 -35.22
N SER A 106 19.48 -13.08 -35.24
CA SER A 106 20.92 -12.88 -35.32
C SER A 106 21.45 -13.48 -36.64
N ALA A 107 22.75 -13.34 -36.91
CA ALA A 107 23.40 -13.82 -38.14
C ALA A 107 22.98 -15.25 -38.57
N ASP A 108 22.88 -16.19 -37.63
CA ASP A 108 22.61 -17.61 -37.93
C ASP A 108 21.28 -18.13 -37.36
N GLN A 109 20.52 -17.31 -36.61
CA GLN A 109 19.33 -17.76 -35.89
C GLN A 109 18.16 -16.79 -36.04
N GLN A 110 16.96 -17.34 -36.14
CA GLN A 110 15.72 -16.60 -36.03
C GLN A 110 14.77 -17.35 -35.10
N ILE A 111 14.28 -16.66 -34.07
CA ILE A 111 13.36 -17.20 -33.07
C ILE A 111 12.09 -16.35 -33.03
N LYS A 112 11.07 -16.90 -32.38
CA LYS A 112 9.81 -16.20 -32.10
C LYS A 112 9.35 -16.49 -30.69
N SER A 113 8.63 -15.54 -30.10
CA SER A 113 7.92 -15.75 -28.83
C SER A 113 6.70 -16.67 -29.01
N GLU A 114 6.06 -17.00 -27.89
CA GLU A 114 4.67 -17.41 -27.89
C GLU A 114 3.74 -16.30 -28.43
N GLU A 115 2.47 -16.64 -28.61
CA GLU A 115 1.45 -15.67 -28.99
C GLU A 115 0.88 -14.97 -27.78
N PHE A 116 0.83 -13.65 -27.86
CA PHE A 116 0.23 -12.80 -26.85
C PHE A 116 -1.02 -12.16 -27.39
N THR A 117 -1.95 -11.83 -26.50
CA THR A 117 -3.18 -11.14 -26.85
C THR A 117 -3.50 -10.04 -25.85
N PHE A 118 -4.26 -9.04 -26.29
CA PHE A 118 -4.94 -8.08 -25.40
C PHE A 118 -6.22 -7.57 -26.03
N SER A 119 -7.21 -7.30 -25.19
CA SER A 119 -8.44 -6.63 -25.59
C SER A 119 -8.29 -5.13 -25.39
N VAL A 120 -8.73 -4.34 -26.36
CA VAL A 120 -8.70 -2.88 -26.27
C VAL A 120 -9.92 -2.40 -25.48
N LEU A 121 -9.67 -1.78 -24.34
CA LEU A 121 -10.71 -1.27 -23.44
C LEU A 121 -11.37 -0.01 -24.02
N THR A 122 -12.60 0.29 -23.62
CA THR A 122 -13.32 1.47 -24.12
C THR A 122 -13.97 2.24 -22.99
N TRP A 123 -13.71 3.54 -22.93
CA TRP A 123 -14.47 4.46 -22.08
C TRP A 123 -15.87 4.67 -22.66
N VAL A 124 -16.87 4.40 -21.84
CA VAL A 124 -18.28 4.59 -22.17
C VAL A 124 -18.81 5.76 -21.35
N ASP A 125 -19.46 6.70 -22.03
CA ASP A 125 -20.02 7.90 -21.42
C ASP A 125 -21.45 7.64 -20.97
N VAL A 126 -21.81 8.16 -19.80
CA VAL A 126 -23.21 8.30 -19.40
C VAL A 126 -23.80 9.52 -20.10
N VAL A 127 -24.91 9.35 -20.83
CA VAL A 127 -25.42 10.37 -21.76
C VAL A 127 -26.79 10.94 -21.39
N ALA A 128 -27.65 10.19 -20.69
CA ALA A 128 -28.99 10.63 -20.36
C ALA A 128 -29.59 9.86 -19.19
N VAL A 129 -30.66 10.41 -18.59
CA VAL A 129 -31.51 9.71 -17.63
C VAL A 129 -32.55 8.87 -18.37
N ALA A 130 -32.58 7.57 -18.08
CA ALA A 130 -33.54 6.63 -18.67
C ALA A 130 -34.78 6.43 -17.77
N SER A 131 -34.54 6.21 -16.48
CA SER A 131 -35.60 6.00 -15.50
C SER A 131 -35.20 6.51 -14.12
N VAL A 132 -36.19 6.84 -13.31
CA VAL A 132 -35.98 7.46 -12.00
C VAL A 132 -37.01 6.96 -10.99
N GLN A 133 -36.54 6.72 -9.77
CA GLN A 133 -37.37 6.52 -8.60
C GLN A 133 -36.84 7.39 -7.48
N GLU A 134 -37.67 8.31 -7.00
CA GLU A 134 -37.39 9.15 -5.85
C GLU A 134 -38.29 8.77 -4.68
N THR A 135 -37.71 8.70 -3.49
CA THR A 135 -38.45 8.67 -2.21
C THR A 135 -37.89 9.76 -1.31
N SER A 136 -38.48 9.96 -0.13
CA SER A 136 -37.93 10.89 0.88
C SER A 136 -36.58 10.46 1.45
N GLU A 137 -36.13 9.24 1.16
CA GLU A 137 -34.93 8.64 1.79
C GLU A 137 -33.87 8.21 0.77
N ARG A 138 -34.18 8.16 -0.52
CA ARG A 138 -33.22 7.77 -1.55
C ARG A 138 -33.61 8.26 -2.93
N LEU A 139 -32.61 8.40 -3.80
CA LEU A 139 -32.76 8.59 -5.23
C LEU A 139 -32.11 7.41 -5.96
N VAL A 140 -32.87 6.75 -6.83
CA VAL A 140 -32.37 5.69 -7.69
C VAL A 140 -32.61 6.09 -9.14
N VAL A 141 -31.53 6.23 -9.91
CA VAL A 141 -31.60 6.67 -11.30
C VAL A 141 -30.91 5.66 -12.19
N LYS A 142 -31.62 5.19 -13.22
CA LYS A 142 -31.00 4.47 -14.32
C LYS A 142 -30.55 5.47 -15.38
N LEU A 143 -29.30 5.36 -15.77
CA LEU A 143 -28.64 6.23 -16.71
C LEU A 143 -28.33 5.45 -17.98
N ALA A 144 -28.74 6.00 -19.11
CA ALA A 144 -28.38 5.50 -20.44
C ALA A 144 -26.93 5.89 -20.76
N THR A 145 -26.26 5.05 -21.53
CA THR A 145 -24.85 5.23 -21.86
C THR A 145 -24.67 5.31 -23.38
N SER A 146 -23.49 5.75 -23.83
CA SER A 146 -23.14 5.76 -25.27
C SER A 146 -23.06 4.36 -25.88
N ARG A 147 -23.09 3.31 -25.05
CA ARG A 147 -23.20 1.90 -25.43
C ARG A 147 -24.61 1.37 -25.10
N PRO A 148 -25.50 1.18 -26.08
CA PRO A 148 -26.94 0.95 -25.83
C PRO A 148 -27.31 -0.30 -25.00
N ASP A 149 -26.43 -1.30 -24.94
CA ASP A 149 -26.60 -2.53 -24.16
C ASP A 149 -26.14 -2.40 -22.69
N LEU A 150 -25.52 -1.27 -22.32
CA LEU A 150 -25.03 -1.00 -20.97
C LEU A 150 -25.75 0.19 -20.34
N TYR A 151 -26.07 0.03 -19.05
CA TYR A 151 -26.65 1.07 -18.20
C TYR A 151 -25.82 1.25 -16.95
N VAL A 152 -25.92 2.43 -16.33
CA VAL A 152 -25.41 2.69 -14.98
C VAL A 152 -26.59 3.02 -14.07
N VAL A 153 -26.64 2.42 -12.90
CA VAL A 153 -27.61 2.76 -11.86
C VAL A 153 -26.91 3.59 -10.80
N LEU A 154 -27.36 4.83 -10.64
CA LEU A 154 -26.97 5.71 -9.54
C LEU A 154 -27.93 5.50 -8.37
N HIS A 155 -27.38 5.13 -7.22
CA HIS A 155 -28.05 5.19 -5.93
C HIS A 155 -27.48 6.36 -5.13
N ALA A 156 -28.35 7.24 -4.64
CA ALA A 156 -28.00 8.25 -3.66
C ALA A 156 -28.83 8.00 -2.38
N GLU A 157 -28.14 7.80 -1.27
CA GLU A 157 -28.76 7.49 0.03
C GLU A 157 -28.00 8.18 1.16
N PRO A 158 -28.69 8.68 2.20
CA PRO A 158 -28.05 9.22 3.38
C PRO A 158 -27.51 8.07 4.25
N ASP A 159 -26.51 8.38 5.04
CA ASP A 159 -25.90 7.51 6.03
C ASP A 159 -26.22 8.05 7.45
N PRO A 160 -26.32 7.21 8.49
CA PRO A 160 -26.54 7.67 9.86
C PRO A 160 -25.54 8.72 10.37
N THR A 161 -24.38 8.84 9.74
CA THR A 161 -23.35 9.84 10.06
C THR A 161 -23.60 11.24 9.48
N GLY A 162 -24.70 11.46 8.76
CA GLY A 162 -24.94 12.73 8.06
C GLY A 162 -24.18 12.84 6.73
N THR A 163 -23.80 11.69 6.15
CA THR A 163 -23.02 11.58 4.92
C THR A 163 -23.96 11.20 3.78
N VAL A 164 -23.73 11.71 2.57
CA VAL A 164 -24.44 11.23 1.37
C VAL A 164 -23.57 10.19 0.66
N THR A 165 -24.11 9.01 0.46
CA THR A 165 -23.48 7.92 -0.29
C THR A 165 -23.99 7.93 -1.71
N LEU A 166 -23.08 7.98 -2.68
CA LEU A 166 -23.35 7.78 -4.09
C LEU A 166 -22.74 6.45 -4.53
N ARG A 167 -23.57 5.53 -5.01
CA ARG A 167 -23.12 4.25 -5.60
C ARG A 167 -23.51 4.22 -7.06
N LEU A 168 -22.53 4.04 -7.94
CA LEU A 168 -22.76 3.77 -9.36
C LEU A 168 -22.52 2.29 -9.60
N SER A 169 -23.47 1.60 -10.22
CA SER A 169 -23.35 0.18 -10.56
C SER A 169 -23.71 -0.04 -12.02
N ALA A 170 -22.82 -0.70 -12.77
CA ALA A 170 -23.11 -1.05 -14.14
C ALA A 170 -24.11 -2.20 -14.17
N SER A 171 -25.03 -2.15 -15.10
CA SER A 171 -26.09 -3.15 -15.26
C SER A 171 -26.35 -3.38 -16.74
N THR A 172 -26.40 -4.64 -17.13
CA THR A 172 -26.93 -5.09 -18.44
C THR A 172 -28.45 -5.29 -18.38
N GLU A 173 -29.03 -5.39 -17.17
CA GLU A 173 -30.45 -5.66 -16.99
C GLU A 173 -31.34 -4.44 -17.24
N ASN A 174 -32.50 -4.70 -17.86
CA ASN A 174 -33.53 -3.70 -18.02
C ASN A 174 -34.37 -3.58 -16.72
N SER A 175 -33.89 -2.82 -15.74
CA SER A 175 -34.60 -2.63 -14.46
C SER A 175 -36.02 -2.08 -14.63
N ARG A 176 -36.97 -2.52 -13.79
CA ARG A 176 -38.39 -2.09 -13.77
C ARG A 176 -38.61 -0.71 -13.13
N LEU A 177 -37.67 0.22 -13.29
CA LEU A 177 -37.80 1.57 -12.74
C LEU A 177 -38.78 2.41 -13.58
N PRO A 178 -39.54 3.34 -12.97
CA PRO A 178 -40.43 4.24 -13.70
C PRO A 178 -39.68 5.06 -14.74
N VAL A 179 -40.19 5.09 -15.97
CA VAL A 179 -39.58 5.85 -17.07
C VAL A 179 -39.47 7.33 -16.71
N TRP A 180 -38.38 7.97 -17.12
CA TRP A 180 -38.19 9.41 -16.93
C TRP A 180 -39.40 10.21 -17.47
N PRO A 181 -40.05 11.06 -16.65
CA PRO A 181 -41.23 11.80 -17.09
C PRO A 181 -40.90 12.77 -18.23
N ALA A 182 -41.72 12.77 -19.29
CA ALA A 182 -41.57 13.71 -20.40
C ALA A 182 -41.67 15.17 -19.92
N GLY A 183 -40.73 16.02 -20.33
CA GLY A 183 -40.69 17.44 -19.96
C GLY A 183 -40.11 17.75 -18.57
N LYS A 184 -39.63 16.74 -17.82
CA LYS A 184 -38.89 16.96 -16.57
C LYS A 184 -37.41 17.20 -16.90
N ASP A 185 -36.88 18.36 -16.51
CA ASP A 185 -35.47 18.73 -16.78
C ASP A 185 -34.51 18.20 -15.70
N ALA A 186 -35.01 18.04 -14.47
CA ALA A 186 -34.22 17.57 -13.33
C ALA A 186 -35.06 16.80 -12.31
N VAL A 187 -34.40 15.93 -11.55
CA VAL A 187 -34.92 15.30 -10.34
C VAL A 187 -34.12 15.81 -9.13
N LYS A 188 -34.79 16.13 -8.03
CA LYS A 188 -34.17 16.66 -6.80
C LYS A 188 -34.76 15.93 -5.59
N VAL A 189 -33.90 15.40 -4.73
CA VAL A 189 -34.27 14.84 -3.42
C VAL A 189 -33.53 15.56 -2.31
N GLU A 190 -34.18 15.76 -1.16
CA GLU A 190 -33.54 16.29 0.04
C GLU A 190 -33.18 15.13 0.98
N LEU A 191 -31.89 14.91 1.21
CA LEU A 191 -31.35 13.86 2.07
C LEU A 191 -30.61 14.48 3.24
N GLN A 192 -31.25 14.50 4.42
CA GLN A 192 -30.64 15.01 5.67
C GLN A 192 -30.03 16.43 5.55
N GLY A 193 -30.71 17.36 4.89
CA GLY A 193 -30.25 18.74 4.71
C GLY A 193 -29.29 18.94 3.53
N VAL A 194 -29.10 17.91 2.71
CA VAL A 194 -28.37 17.95 1.45
C VAL A 194 -29.33 17.67 0.31
N SER A 195 -29.41 18.62 -0.62
CA SER A 195 -30.06 18.44 -1.90
C SER A 195 -29.18 17.58 -2.82
N VAL A 196 -29.72 16.47 -3.33
CA VAL A 196 -29.13 15.72 -4.44
C VAL A 196 -29.99 15.93 -5.68
N ALA A 197 -29.41 16.54 -6.71
CA ALA A 197 -30.10 16.84 -7.95
C ALA A 197 -29.40 16.22 -9.16
N LEU A 198 -30.19 15.69 -10.09
CA LEU A 198 -29.70 15.22 -11.38
C LEU A 198 -30.47 15.91 -12.51
N TYR A 199 -29.74 16.67 -13.32
CA TYR A 199 -30.24 17.36 -14.51
C TYR A 199 -30.03 16.48 -15.73
N ASN A 200 -30.97 16.47 -16.68
CA ASN A 200 -30.89 15.61 -17.87
C ASN A 200 -30.33 16.31 -19.12
N SER A 201 -30.33 17.65 -19.17
CA SER A 201 -29.81 18.42 -20.32
C SER A 201 -29.22 19.78 -19.90
N PRO A 202 -27.87 19.92 -19.85
CA PRO A 202 -26.88 18.83 -19.93
C PRO A 202 -27.00 17.87 -18.74
N LEU A 203 -26.53 16.62 -18.92
CA LEU A 203 -26.51 15.64 -17.82
C LEU A 203 -25.53 16.12 -16.74
N ARG A 204 -26.03 16.41 -15.53
CA ARG A 204 -25.21 16.91 -14.42
C ARG A 204 -25.73 16.40 -13.09
N LEU A 205 -24.84 15.89 -12.25
CA LEU A 205 -25.11 15.57 -10.86
C LEU A 205 -24.65 16.73 -9.96
N GLU A 206 -25.50 17.13 -9.03
CA GLU A 206 -25.25 18.23 -8.10
C GLU A 206 -25.58 17.80 -6.66
N LEU A 207 -24.66 18.04 -5.74
CA LEU A 207 -24.87 17.97 -4.29
C LEU A 207 -24.83 19.39 -3.74
N ARG A 208 -25.90 19.81 -3.07
CA ARG A 208 -26.01 21.16 -2.48
C ARG A 208 -26.29 21.06 -0.99
N ARG A 209 -25.45 21.70 -0.18
CA ARG A 209 -25.72 21.87 1.25
C ARG A 209 -26.55 23.13 1.46
N GLU A 210 -27.79 22.97 1.91
CA GLU A 210 -28.74 24.08 1.99
C GLU A 210 -28.39 25.12 3.08
N SER A 211 -27.60 24.76 4.09
CA SER A 211 -27.26 25.67 5.20
C SER A 211 -26.34 26.83 4.83
N ASP A 212 -25.48 26.67 3.83
CA ASP A 212 -24.51 27.69 3.40
C ASP A 212 -24.36 27.79 1.87
N GLY A 213 -25.08 26.97 1.10
CA GLY A 213 -25.07 27.01 -0.35
C GLY A 213 -23.81 26.43 -0.98
N LEU A 214 -23.01 25.62 -0.27
CA LEU A 214 -21.96 24.80 -0.91
C LEU A 214 -22.59 23.95 -2.02
N VAL A 215 -21.96 23.96 -3.20
CA VAL A 215 -22.36 23.15 -4.36
C VAL A 215 -21.17 22.33 -4.83
N LEU A 216 -21.38 21.01 -4.98
CA LEU A 216 -20.49 20.11 -5.68
C LEU A 216 -21.20 19.63 -6.93
N GLN A 217 -20.64 19.88 -8.09
CA GLN A 217 -21.26 19.49 -9.35
C GLN A 217 -20.25 18.81 -10.28
N THR A 218 -20.73 17.83 -11.03
CA THR A 218 -19.94 17.15 -12.05
C THR A 218 -19.64 18.09 -13.21
N ILE A 219 -18.39 18.11 -13.69
CA ILE A 219 -17.96 18.96 -14.81
C ILE A 219 -18.00 18.22 -16.17
N ASP A 220 -17.71 16.92 -16.13
CA ASP A 220 -17.67 16.03 -17.29
C ASP A 220 -18.73 14.93 -17.16
N PRO A 221 -19.14 14.29 -18.27
CA PRO A 221 -19.93 13.06 -18.19
C PRO A 221 -19.26 12.04 -17.28
N ILE A 222 -20.06 11.36 -16.46
CA ILE A 222 -19.62 10.16 -15.74
C ILE A 222 -19.20 9.13 -16.79
N ARG A 223 -18.02 8.52 -16.63
CA ARG A 223 -17.52 7.50 -17.56
C ARG A 223 -17.15 6.22 -16.85
N PHE A 224 -17.19 5.11 -17.57
CA PHE A 224 -16.64 3.86 -17.09
C PHE A 224 -15.86 3.14 -18.20
N LEU A 225 -14.80 2.44 -17.82
CA LEU A 225 -13.95 1.68 -18.71
C LEU A 225 -14.48 0.24 -18.80
N ALA A 226 -14.79 -0.23 -20.01
CA ALA A 226 -15.41 -1.53 -20.21
C ALA A 226 -14.69 -2.39 -21.26
N ARG A 227 -14.83 -3.70 -21.12
CA ARG A 227 -14.46 -4.71 -22.11
C ARG A 227 -15.57 -4.92 -23.15
N ALA A 228 -15.26 -5.64 -24.22
CA ALA A 228 -16.21 -5.97 -25.28
C ALA A 228 -17.41 -6.77 -24.75
N ASP A 229 -17.19 -7.67 -23.79
CA ASP A 229 -18.22 -8.47 -23.13
C ASP A 229 -19.14 -7.68 -22.17
N GLY A 230 -18.87 -6.39 -21.97
CA GLY A 230 -19.64 -5.52 -21.06
C GLY A 230 -19.10 -5.48 -19.64
N THR A 231 -18.03 -6.22 -19.31
CA THR A 231 -17.38 -6.15 -18.00
C THR A 231 -16.84 -4.74 -17.76
N VAL A 232 -17.25 -4.12 -16.66
CA VAL A 232 -16.78 -2.79 -16.24
C VAL A 232 -15.59 -2.93 -15.30
N LEU A 233 -14.51 -2.22 -15.61
CA LEU A 233 -13.23 -2.31 -14.90
C LEU A 233 -12.97 -1.10 -14.00
N GLN A 234 -13.33 0.10 -14.46
CA GLN A 234 -13.08 1.36 -13.75
C GLN A 234 -14.21 2.36 -13.98
N TYR A 235 -14.35 3.29 -13.05
CA TYR A 235 -15.18 4.48 -13.17
C TYR A 235 -14.32 5.73 -13.11
N LYS A 236 -14.72 6.78 -13.83
CA LYS A 236 -14.12 8.11 -13.77
C LYS A 236 -15.20 9.17 -13.61
N LEU A 237 -15.00 10.04 -12.61
CA LEU A 237 -15.86 11.19 -12.33
C LEU A 237 -15.02 12.43 -12.11
N GLY A 238 -15.46 13.57 -12.63
CA GLY A 238 -14.85 14.88 -12.39
C GLY A 238 -15.86 15.84 -11.75
N PHE A 239 -15.41 16.62 -10.79
CA PHE A 239 -16.17 17.65 -10.10
C PHE A 239 -15.50 19.00 -10.26
N GLU A 240 -16.29 20.06 -10.39
CA GLU A 240 -15.75 21.42 -10.45
C GLU A 240 -14.96 21.77 -9.19
N SER A 241 -13.88 22.52 -9.39
CA SER A 241 -12.97 22.99 -8.35
C SER A 241 -12.52 24.42 -8.64
N PRO A 242 -12.98 25.41 -7.84
CA PRO A 242 -12.48 26.77 -7.91
C PRO A 242 -10.96 26.85 -7.72
N SER A 243 -10.31 27.87 -8.29
CA SER A 243 -8.85 28.01 -8.28
C SER A 243 -8.22 28.13 -6.88
N ASP A 244 -9.00 28.52 -5.88
CA ASP A 244 -8.60 28.70 -4.49
C ASP A 244 -8.98 27.52 -3.57
N GLU A 245 -9.49 26.43 -4.14
CA GLU A 245 -9.78 25.21 -3.39
C GLU A 245 -8.52 24.38 -3.14
N ALA A 246 -8.21 24.16 -1.87
CA ALA A 246 -7.18 23.24 -1.39
C ALA A 246 -7.75 21.90 -0.95
N PHE A 247 -6.93 20.83 -1.08
CA PHE A 247 -7.26 19.45 -0.72
C PHE A 247 -6.25 18.86 0.26
N TYR A 248 -6.71 18.31 1.39
CA TYR A 248 -5.84 17.81 2.46
C TYR A 248 -6.18 16.36 2.83
N GLY A 249 -5.18 15.58 3.25
CA GLY A 249 -5.35 14.17 3.64
C GLY A 249 -4.72 13.21 2.64
N PHE A 250 -5.51 12.30 2.08
CA PHE A 250 -5.06 11.18 1.25
C PHE A 250 -4.19 10.14 1.97
N GLY A 251 -4.30 10.09 3.30
CA GLY A 251 -3.47 9.30 4.18
C GLY A 251 -2.16 10.01 4.49
N GLU A 252 -1.09 9.25 4.62
CA GLU A 252 0.26 9.75 4.84
C GLU A 252 0.86 10.26 3.51
N ARG A 253 1.08 11.58 3.38
CA ARG A 253 1.65 12.18 2.16
C ARG A 253 2.81 13.13 2.46
N PHE A 254 3.95 12.86 1.82
CA PHE A 254 5.22 13.54 2.03
C PHE A 254 5.44 14.73 1.09
N ASN A 255 4.87 14.66 -0.13
CA ASN A 255 5.06 15.65 -1.20
C ASN A 255 4.52 17.05 -0.84
N ALA A 256 3.31 17.15 -0.30
CA ALA A 256 2.63 18.41 -0.06
C ALA A 256 1.57 18.27 1.05
N LEU A 257 1.19 19.39 1.68
CA LEU A 257 0.04 19.43 2.58
C LEU A 257 -1.24 19.69 1.78
N ASP A 258 -1.27 20.78 1.01
CA ASP A 258 -2.29 20.99 -0.02
C ASP A 258 -1.92 20.21 -1.28
N GLN A 259 -2.80 19.30 -1.67
CA GLN A 259 -2.59 18.39 -2.78
C GLN A 259 -3.09 18.96 -4.12
N ARG A 260 -3.63 20.18 -4.17
CA ARG A 260 -3.96 20.85 -5.43
C ARG A 260 -2.75 20.86 -6.38
N GLY A 261 -3.00 20.58 -7.66
CA GLY A 261 -1.99 20.45 -8.70
C GLY A 261 -1.26 19.11 -8.71
N ASN A 262 -1.59 18.17 -7.82
CA ASN A 262 -1.02 16.83 -7.82
C ASN A 262 -1.99 15.78 -8.36
N GLN A 263 -1.41 14.78 -9.01
CA GLN A 263 -2.02 13.46 -9.19
C GLN A 263 -1.48 12.52 -8.11
N LEU A 264 -2.38 11.80 -7.45
CA LEU A 264 -2.10 10.85 -6.37
C LEU A 264 -2.81 9.51 -6.64
N ASP A 265 -2.29 8.45 -6.05
CA ASP A 265 -2.90 7.12 -6.03
C ASP A 265 -3.03 6.60 -4.59
N ASN A 266 -3.96 5.68 -4.33
CA ASN A 266 -4.06 4.95 -3.07
C ASN A 266 -3.46 3.53 -3.21
N TYR A 267 -2.16 3.44 -3.02
CA TYR A 267 -1.42 2.20 -3.15
C TYR A 267 -0.37 2.11 -2.03
N VAL A 268 -0.53 1.13 -1.13
CA VAL A 268 0.44 0.88 -0.05
C VAL A 268 1.77 0.46 -0.67
N TYR A 269 2.83 1.20 -0.38
CA TYR A 269 4.14 0.94 -1.00
C TYR A 269 5.31 1.29 -0.08
N GLY A 270 6.24 0.35 0.07
CA GLY A 270 7.49 0.53 0.81
C GLY A 270 8.54 1.32 0.03
N GLN A 271 8.49 2.65 0.08
CA GLN A 271 9.51 3.51 -0.55
C GLN A 271 10.62 3.86 0.46
N TYR A 272 11.81 3.26 0.32
CA TYR A 272 12.95 3.61 1.18
C TYR A 272 13.50 5.00 0.87
N THR A 273 13.30 5.95 1.81
CA THR A 273 13.68 7.36 1.71
C THR A 273 13.08 8.09 0.50
N GLY A 274 12.93 9.41 0.61
CA GLY A 274 12.50 10.22 -0.54
C GLY A 274 11.12 9.79 -1.08
N GLN A 275 10.18 9.56 -0.17
CA GLN A 275 8.85 8.99 -0.41
C GLN A 275 8.08 9.74 -1.50
N GLY A 276 8.24 11.06 -1.56
CA GLY A 276 7.57 11.90 -2.55
C GLY A 276 6.05 11.75 -2.47
N LYS A 277 5.43 11.19 -3.50
CA LYS A 277 3.98 10.94 -3.54
C LYS A 277 3.58 9.55 -3.02
N ARG A 278 4.54 8.64 -2.89
CA ARG A 278 4.34 7.26 -2.40
C ARG A 278 4.06 7.30 -0.90
N SER A 279 3.42 6.26 -0.38
CA SER A 279 2.87 6.24 0.97
C SER A 279 2.87 4.83 1.53
N TYR A 280 3.21 4.70 2.81
CA TYR A 280 2.99 3.46 3.56
C TYR A 280 1.54 3.36 4.05
N ILE A 281 0.89 4.51 4.30
CA ILE A 281 -0.51 4.61 4.75
C ILE A 281 -1.37 5.48 3.82
N PRO A 282 -1.63 5.09 2.57
CA PRO A 282 -2.56 5.81 1.73
C PRO A 282 -4.00 5.61 2.23
N VAL A 283 -4.80 6.67 2.20
CA VAL A 283 -6.23 6.61 2.51
C VAL A 283 -6.96 7.39 1.43
N PRO A 284 -7.92 6.82 0.67
CA PRO A 284 -8.63 7.52 -0.40
C PRO A 284 -9.69 8.50 0.13
N PHE A 285 -9.35 9.27 1.16
CA PHE A 285 -10.18 10.26 1.83
C PHE A 285 -9.45 11.61 1.89
N PHE A 286 -10.18 12.69 1.62
CA PHE A 286 -9.66 14.04 1.74
C PHE A 286 -10.68 15.02 2.32
N LEU A 287 -10.15 16.13 2.84
CA LEU A 287 -10.88 17.32 3.25
C LEU A 287 -10.64 18.43 2.22
N SER A 288 -11.71 19.08 1.78
CA SER A 288 -11.63 20.29 0.96
C SER A 288 -11.74 21.54 1.84
N SER A 289 -10.96 22.56 1.48
CA SER A 289 -11.09 23.92 2.03
C SER A 289 -12.47 24.56 1.80
N ARG A 290 -13.30 24.03 0.91
CA ARG A 290 -14.70 24.45 0.71
C ARG A 290 -15.66 23.92 1.78
N GLY A 291 -15.14 23.14 2.75
CA GLY A 291 -15.91 22.68 3.90
C GLY A 291 -16.68 21.40 3.64
N TYR A 292 -16.09 20.44 2.93
CA TYR A 292 -16.61 19.08 2.78
C TYR A 292 -15.47 18.06 2.85
N GLY A 293 -15.80 16.79 3.04
CA GLY A 293 -14.89 15.67 2.82
C GLY A 293 -15.42 14.72 1.77
N TYR A 294 -14.51 13.97 1.18
CA TYR A 294 -14.81 12.93 0.21
C TYR A 294 -14.03 11.68 0.57
N TRP A 295 -14.69 10.52 0.53
CA TRP A 295 -14.06 9.21 0.62
C TRP A 295 -14.50 8.35 -0.55
N LEU A 296 -13.55 7.84 -1.32
CA LEU A 296 -13.82 6.71 -2.19
C LEU A 296 -13.73 5.43 -1.36
N LYS A 297 -14.87 4.80 -1.08
CA LYS A 297 -14.90 3.56 -0.29
C LYS A 297 -14.52 2.38 -1.19
N THR A 298 -13.22 2.14 -1.26
CA THR A 298 -12.64 1.00 -1.94
C THR A 298 -11.38 0.52 -1.24
N GLU A 299 -11.09 -0.76 -1.38
CA GLU A 299 -9.81 -1.36 -1.00
C GLU A 299 -8.88 -1.49 -2.22
N ARG A 300 -9.41 -1.28 -3.43
CA ARG A 300 -8.65 -1.36 -4.68
C ARG A 300 -7.88 -0.08 -4.93
N GLN A 301 -6.93 -0.15 -5.85
CA GLN A 301 -6.26 1.06 -6.35
C GLN A 301 -7.27 2.02 -6.97
N ALA A 302 -6.96 3.31 -6.89
CA ALA A 302 -7.67 4.43 -7.46
C ALA A 302 -6.68 5.59 -7.65
N GLY A 303 -7.03 6.48 -8.56
CA GLY A 303 -6.29 7.69 -8.86
C GLY A 303 -7.13 8.93 -8.56
N PHE A 304 -6.45 9.99 -8.15
CA PHE A 304 -7.01 11.30 -7.88
C PHE A 304 -6.22 12.35 -8.65
N ASP A 305 -6.90 13.11 -9.50
CA ASP A 305 -6.35 14.30 -10.17
C ASP A 305 -6.93 15.53 -9.47
N LEU A 306 -6.10 16.30 -8.78
CA LEU A 306 -6.55 17.38 -7.90
C LEU A 306 -6.29 18.73 -8.55
N ALA A 307 -6.94 18.97 -9.69
CA ALA A 307 -6.69 20.13 -10.56
C ALA A 307 -5.28 20.18 -11.16
N ALA A 308 -4.70 19.00 -11.45
CA ALA A 308 -3.40 18.87 -12.08
C ALA A 308 -3.51 18.89 -13.61
N THR A 309 -4.46 18.14 -14.18
CA THR A 309 -4.69 18.10 -15.64
C THR A 309 -5.51 19.30 -16.10
N GLN A 310 -6.59 19.62 -15.39
CA GLN A 310 -7.44 20.78 -15.66
C GLN A 310 -7.59 21.60 -14.38
N ASN A 311 -7.26 22.88 -14.43
CA ASN A 311 -7.13 23.71 -13.23
C ASN A 311 -8.46 24.09 -12.56
N ASN A 312 -9.60 23.70 -13.13
CA ASN A 312 -10.96 24.04 -12.69
C ASN A 312 -11.76 22.81 -12.22
N CYS A 313 -11.12 21.64 -12.07
CA CYS A 313 -11.79 20.44 -11.60
C CYS A 313 -10.86 19.51 -10.82
N TRP A 314 -11.43 18.65 -9.99
CA TRP A 314 -10.76 17.45 -9.50
C TRP A 314 -11.47 16.21 -10.04
N ALA A 315 -10.74 15.13 -10.25
CA ALA A 315 -11.28 13.88 -10.76
C ALA A 315 -10.81 12.68 -9.96
N VAL A 316 -11.65 11.66 -9.92
CA VAL A 316 -11.36 10.36 -9.32
C VAL A 316 -11.53 9.28 -10.37
N THR A 317 -10.58 8.36 -10.42
CA THR A 317 -10.66 7.13 -11.21
C THR A 317 -10.54 5.95 -10.27
N GLY A 318 -11.57 5.12 -10.12
CA GLY A 318 -11.55 3.97 -9.21
C GLY A 318 -11.89 2.67 -9.93
N HIS A 319 -11.27 1.57 -9.51
CA HIS A 319 -11.64 0.25 -10.00
C HIS A 319 -13.05 -0.13 -9.54
N ALA A 320 -13.82 -0.75 -10.44
CA ALA A 320 -15.14 -1.28 -10.12
C ALA A 320 -15.02 -2.51 -9.21
N GLU A 321 -15.93 -2.70 -8.26
CA GLU A 321 -16.00 -3.91 -7.46
C GLU A 321 -16.40 -5.12 -8.32
N GLU A 322 -15.67 -6.24 -8.21
CA GLU A 322 -15.81 -7.38 -9.15
C GLU A 322 -17.21 -8.01 -9.13
N GLN A 323 -17.85 -8.07 -7.96
CA GLN A 323 -19.15 -8.74 -7.78
C GLN A 323 -20.35 -7.87 -8.19
N THR A 324 -20.23 -6.55 -8.03
CA THR A 324 -21.34 -5.60 -8.20
C THR A 324 -21.13 -4.65 -9.36
N ALA A 325 -19.97 -4.73 -10.02
CA ALA A 325 -19.52 -3.79 -11.04
C ALA A 325 -19.72 -2.34 -10.60
N SER A 326 -19.47 -2.03 -9.32
CA SER A 326 -19.86 -0.75 -8.71
C SER A 326 -18.70 0.04 -8.15
N ILE A 327 -18.92 1.34 -7.96
CA ILE A 327 -18.06 2.23 -7.17
C ILE A 327 -18.92 2.96 -6.13
N GLU A 328 -18.40 3.11 -4.90
CA GLU A 328 -19.11 3.77 -3.80
C GLU A 328 -18.31 4.99 -3.31
N MET A 329 -18.95 6.15 -3.34
CA MET A 329 -18.38 7.43 -2.96
C MET A 329 -19.19 8.02 -1.81
N LYS A 330 -18.51 8.52 -0.79
CA LYS A 330 -19.13 9.14 0.38
C LYS A 330 -18.75 10.60 0.48
N PHE A 331 -19.76 11.46 0.53
CA PHE A 331 -19.63 12.91 0.64
C PHE A 331 -20.03 13.35 2.04
N PHE A 332 -19.04 13.88 2.76
CA PHE A 332 -19.17 14.36 4.13
C PHE A 332 -19.43 15.86 4.08
N LEU A 333 -20.68 16.25 4.29
CA LEU A 333 -21.14 17.63 4.09
C LEU A 333 -21.34 18.36 5.41
N GLN A 334 -20.68 17.94 6.48
CA GLN A 334 -20.64 18.69 7.74
C GLN A 334 -19.76 19.95 7.56
N GLN A 335 -20.16 21.08 8.14
CA GLN A 335 -19.46 22.36 7.94
C GLN A 335 -18.07 22.41 8.57
N HIS A 336 -17.86 21.69 9.69
CA HIS A 336 -16.60 21.76 10.42
C HIS A 336 -15.71 20.54 10.08
N PRO A 337 -14.43 20.73 9.67
CA PRO A 337 -13.53 19.62 9.31
C PRO A 337 -13.42 18.53 10.38
N ARG A 338 -13.36 18.91 11.66
CA ARG A 338 -13.45 17.96 12.79
C ARG A 338 -14.65 17.01 12.72
N LEU A 339 -15.85 17.50 12.37
CA LEU A 339 -17.06 16.68 12.26
C LEU A 339 -17.00 15.75 11.06
N VAL A 340 -16.38 16.20 9.97
CA VAL A 340 -16.10 15.37 8.79
C VAL A 340 -15.18 14.20 9.17
N VAL A 341 -14.05 14.46 9.83
CA VAL A 341 -13.13 13.41 10.32
C VAL A 341 -13.82 12.51 11.36
N GLN A 342 -14.68 13.07 12.22
CA GLN A 342 -15.45 12.28 13.17
C GLN A 342 -16.43 11.34 12.47
N ALA A 343 -17.14 11.80 11.43
CA ALA A 343 -18.04 10.98 10.63
C ALA A 343 -17.28 9.89 9.89
N PHE A 344 -16.15 10.24 9.26
CA PHE A 344 -15.26 9.26 8.59
C PHE A 344 -14.82 8.16 9.57
N THR A 345 -14.28 8.53 10.73
CA THR A 345 -13.87 7.55 11.77
C THR A 345 -15.04 6.82 12.43
N THR A 346 -16.28 7.31 12.35
CA THR A 346 -17.46 6.52 12.77
C THR A 346 -17.69 5.35 11.79
N LEU A 347 -17.44 5.57 10.50
CA LEU A 347 -17.63 4.56 9.45
C LEU A 347 -16.45 3.58 9.36
N THR A 348 -15.24 4.04 9.64
CA THR A 348 -14.01 3.24 9.46
C THR A 348 -13.42 2.70 10.76
N GLY A 349 -14.02 3.05 11.90
CA GLY A 349 -13.54 2.71 13.24
C GLY A 349 -12.81 3.86 13.94
N LYS A 350 -12.95 3.93 15.26
CA LYS A 350 -12.38 5.01 16.07
C LYS A 350 -10.91 4.77 16.37
N PRO A 351 -10.09 5.84 16.49
CA PRO A 351 -8.73 5.71 16.96
C PRO A 351 -8.68 4.99 18.31
N LYS A 352 -7.83 3.96 18.43
CA LYS A 352 -7.60 3.27 19.69
C LYS A 352 -6.57 4.06 20.50
N LEU A 353 -6.94 4.45 21.71
CA LEU A 353 -6.04 5.19 22.62
C LEU A 353 -4.96 4.24 23.17
N PRO A 354 -3.65 4.51 22.96
CA PRO A 354 -2.57 3.75 23.57
C PRO A 354 -2.42 4.03 25.09
N PRO A 355 -1.70 3.17 25.83
CA PRO A 355 -1.38 3.44 27.24
C PRO A 355 -0.46 4.65 27.39
N SER A 356 -0.51 5.31 28.56
CA SER A 356 0.11 6.63 28.75
C SER A 356 1.63 6.69 28.57
N TRP A 357 2.35 5.59 28.82
CA TRP A 357 3.81 5.52 28.70
C TRP A 357 4.31 5.69 27.26
N ILE A 358 3.42 5.54 26.27
CA ILE A 358 3.69 5.75 24.85
C ILE A 358 4.01 7.21 24.51
N PHE A 359 3.49 8.15 25.31
CA PHE A 359 3.70 9.59 25.08
C PHE A 359 5.01 10.11 25.67
N GLY A 360 5.85 9.24 26.27
CA GLY A 360 7.22 9.57 26.63
C GLY A 360 8.19 9.43 25.46
N LEU A 361 9.49 9.58 25.73
CA LEU A 361 10.53 9.42 24.71
C LEU A 361 10.82 7.93 24.46
N TRP A 362 10.87 7.57 23.18
CA TRP A 362 11.26 6.25 22.69
C TRP A 362 12.71 6.26 22.22
N MET A 363 13.42 5.22 22.60
CA MET A 363 14.82 5.03 22.22
C MET A 363 14.99 3.79 21.34
N SER A 364 15.72 3.94 20.24
CA SER A 364 15.95 2.87 19.29
C SER A 364 17.24 3.07 18.48
N SER A 365 17.87 1.98 18.10
CA SER A 365 18.90 1.90 17.05
C SER A 365 19.03 0.46 16.56
N ASN A 366 19.22 0.29 15.25
CA ASN A 366 19.47 -1.02 14.65
C ASN A 366 20.84 -1.62 15.06
N ASP A 367 21.80 -0.79 15.51
CA ASP A 367 23.10 -1.29 15.97
C ASP A 367 23.06 -1.89 17.40
N TRP A 368 21.94 -1.74 18.14
CA TRP A 368 21.78 -2.26 19.50
C TRP A 368 21.43 -3.76 19.50
N ASN A 369 22.45 -4.60 19.36
CA ASN A 369 22.33 -6.05 19.08
C ASN A 369 22.86 -6.97 20.18
N GLY A 370 22.81 -6.52 21.43
CA GLY A 370 23.20 -7.33 22.57
C GLY A 370 22.87 -6.67 23.91
N GLN A 371 22.69 -7.51 24.93
CA GLN A 371 22.28 -7.10 26.27
C GLN A 371 23.22 -6.08 26.89
N ALA A 372 24.55 -6.29 26.75
CA ALA A 372 25.53 -5.35 27.29
C ALA A 372 25.37 -3.93 26.70
N GLU A 373 25.02 -3.84 25.41
CA GLU A 373 24.76 -2.56 24.76
C GLU A 373 23.44 -1.95 25.26
N ILE A 374 22.38 -2.73 25.41
CA ILE A 374 21.10 -2.25 25.98
C ILE A 374 21.28 -1.70 27.39
N ILE A 375 21.99 -2.43 28.25
CA ILE A 375 22.29 -1.97 29.62
C ILE A 375 23.17 -0.71 29.60
N ARG A 376 24.13 -0.60 28.67
CA ARG A 376 24.92 0.62 28.49
C ARG A 376 24.03 1.82 28.10
N GLN A 377 23.09 1.63 27.17
CA GLN A 377 22.16 2.68 26.72
C GLN A 377 21.20 3.10 27.85
N LEU A 378 20.72 2.15 28.66
CA LEU A 378 19.96 2.42 29.88
C LEU A 378 20.76 3.28 30.87
N GLN A 379 22.00 2.87 31.17
CA GLN A 379 22.87 3.60 32.10
C GLN A 379 23.19 5.02 31.60
N LEU A 380 23.49 5.19 30.30
CA LEU A 380 23.72 6.50 29.71
C LEU A 380 22.47 7.39 29.79
N THR A 381 21.30 6.83 29.51
CA THR A 381 20.02 7.54 29.64
C THR A 381 19.81 8.06 31.06
N GLN A 382 20.07 7.23 32.08
CA GLN A 382 19.97 7.62 33.48
C GLN A 382 21.02 8.68 33.87
N GLN A 383 22.28 8.51 33.44
CA GLN A 383 23.37 9.45 33.70
C GLN A 383 23.09 10.83 33.09
N GLN A 384 22.53 10.86 31.89
CA GLN A 384 22.16 12.08 31.17
C GLN A 384 20.78 12.62 31.58
N GLN A 385 20.09 11.97 32.52
CA GLN A 385 18.77 12.36 33.02
C GLN A 385 17.71 12.49 31.92
N ILE A 386 17.75 11.61 30.92
CA ILE A 386 16.78 11.59 29.82
C ILE A 386 15.60 10.70 30.21
N PRO A 387 14.36 11.22 30.34
CA PRO A 387 13.22 10.46 30.84
C PRO A 387 12.54 9.66 29.73
N ALA A 388 13.26 8.71 29.14
CA ALA A 388 12.67 7.77 28.19
C ALA A 388 11.70 6.79 28.88
N THR A 389 10.72 6.30 28.14
CA THR A 389 9.69 5.38 28.62
C THR A 389 9.58 4.11 27.78
N VAL A 390 10.15 4.09 26.57
CA VAL A 390 10.11 2.95 25.66
C VAL A 390 11.50 2.69 25.07
N LEU A 391 11.91 1.44 25.06
CA LEU A 391 13.10 0.95 24.38
C LEU A 391 12.68 -0.04 23.29
N VAL A 392 13.12 0.21 22.06
CA VAL A 392 12.91 -0.68 20.91
C VAL A 392 14.21 -1.40 20.58
N ILE A 393 14.16 -2.73 20.47
CA ILE A 393 15.27 -3.55 19.97
C ILE A 393 14.90 -4.16 18.63
N GLU A 394 15.68 -3.86 17.59
CA GLU A 394 15.47 -4.44 16.26
C GLU A 394 16.29 -5.71 16.06
N ALA A 395 17.61 -5.61 16.15
CA ALA A 395 18.55 -6.72 16.03
C ALA A 395 18.61 -7.60 17.30
N TRP A 396 17.45 -8.04 17.79
CA TRP A 396 17.31 -8.87 18.99
C TRP A 396 17.39 -10.37 18.68
N SER A 397 16.90 -10.77 17.50
CA SER A 397 16.69 -12.18 17.16
C SER A 397 17.92 -12.81 16.49
N ASP A 398 17.79 -14.09 16.19
CA ASP A 398 18.71 -14.87 15.35
C ASP A 398 18.82 -14.43 13.87
N GLU A 399 18.22 -13.29 13.51
CA GLU A 399 18.20 -12.71 12.15
C GLU A 399 17.60 -13.62 11.05
N ILE A 400 16.91 -14.71 11.42
CA ILE A 400 16.35 -15.66 10.47
C ILE A 400 14.92 -16.09 10.81
N ASN A 401 14.64 -16.47 12.05
CA ASN A 401 13.31 -16.91 12.48
C ASN A 401 12.48 -15.73 13.03
N PHE A 402 13.14 -14.72 13.61
CA PHE A 402 12.51 -13.54 14.24
C PHE A 402 11.54 -13.85 15.38
N TYR A 403 11.67 -15.01 16.02
CA TYR A 403 11.00 -15.34 17.28
C TYR A 403 11.93 -15.98 18.32
N ILE A 404 13.22 -16.11 18.01
CA ILE A 404 14.25 -16.66 18.90
C ILE A 404 15.34 -15.60 19.05
N TRP A 405 15.78 -15.37 20.30
CA TRP A 405 16.87 -14.46 20.62
C TRP A 405 18.19 -14.94 20.02
N ASN A 406 19.03 -14.00 19.58
CA ASN A 406 20.34 -14.33 19.00
C ASN A 406 21.21 -15.15 19.98
N ASP A 407 22.05 -16.04 19.45
CA ASP A 407 22.90 -16.99 20.20
C ASP A 407 22.18 -17.99 21.15
N ALA A 408 20.85 -17.95 21.26
CA ALA A 408 20.11 -18.90 22.09
C ALA A 408 20.31 -20.34 21.61
N GLN A 409 20.59 -21.25 22.54
CA GLN A 409 20.77 -22.67 22.27
C GLN A 409 19.52 -23.44 22.66
N TYR A 410 19.01 -24.28 21.77
CA TYR A 410 17.79 -25.03 22.00
C TYR A 410 17.81 -26.35 21.22
N GLN A 411 16.97 -27.30 21.64
CA GLN A 411 16.69 -28.47 20.82
C GLN A 411 15.60 -28.11 19.81
N GLN A 412 15.85 -28.38 18.52
CA GLN A 412 14.84 -28.14 17.49
C GLN A 412 13.57 -28.94 17.77
N LYS A 413 12.43 -28.25 17.84
CA LYS A 413 11.10 -28.83 17.94
C LYS A 413 10.47 -28.97 16.56
N PRO A 414 9.46 -29.83 16.38
CA PRO A 414 8.65 -29.83 15.16
C PRO A 414 8.03 -28.46 14.90
N SER A 415 7.91 -28.06 13.63
CA SER A 415 7.37 -26.75 13.22
C SER A 415 5.97 -26.45 13.78
N SER A 416 5.18 -27.48 14.10
CA SER A 416 3.86 -27.39 14.71
C SER A 416 3.86 -27.06 16.21
N GLN A 417 5.03 -27.02 16.86
CA GLN A 417 5.15 -26.76 18.29
C GLN A 417 5.81 -25.40 18.55
N ALA A 418 5.29 -24.71 19.56
CA ALA A 418 5.88 -23.48 20.08
C ALA A 418 6.97 -23.79 21.11
N TYR A 419 7.83 -22.79 21.33
CA TYR A 419 8.81 -22.79 22.39
C TYR A 419 8.28 -22.04 23.62
N SER A 420 8.70 -22.47 24.81
CA SER A 420 8.63 -21.71 26.05
C SER A 420 10.01 -21.18 26.41
N LEU A 421 10.10 -20.24 27.36
CA LEU A 421 11.38 -19.68 27.79
C LEU A 421 12.36 -20.76 28.27
N THR A 422 11.85 -21.79 28.95
CA THR A 422 12.64 -22.90 29.51
C THR A 422 13.29 -23.80 28.47
N ASP A 423 12.90 -23.71 27.19
CA ASP A 423 13.53 -24.49 26.12
C ASP A 423 14.90 -23.92 25.69
N PHE A 424 15.20 -22.67 26.09
CA PHE A 424 16.39 -21.95 25.68
C PHE A 424 17.46 -21.93 26.77
N ASN A 425 18.70 -22.23 26.37
CA ASN A 425 19.90 -21.94 27.13
C ASN A 425 20.61 -20.72 26.53
N PHE A 426 20.85 -19.70 27.34
CA PHE A 426 21.50 -18.46 26.92
C PHE A 426 22.99 -18.51 27.28
N PRO A 427 23.91 -18.57 26.31
CA PRO A 427 25.34 -18.68 26.61
C PRO A 427 25.85 -17.41 27.32
N ALA A 428 26.60 -17.58 28.42
CA ALA A 428 27.16 -16.46 29.19
C ALA A 428 28.08 -15.51 28.38
N LYS A 429 28.61 -15.97 27.23
CA LYS A 429 29.43 -15.18 26.31
C LYS A 429 28.70 -14.78 25.02
N GLY A 430 27.41 -15.07 24.91
CA GLY A 430 26.58 -14.67 23.78
C GLY A 430 26.15 -13.21 23.87
N ARG A 431 25.44 -12.73 22.85
CA ARG A 431 24.84 -11.40 22.77
C ARG A 431 23.81 -11.16 23.87
N TRP A 432 23.02 -12.18 24.19
CA TRP A 432 21.90 -12.13 25.13
C TRP A 432 22.08 -13.20 26.22
N PRO A 433 23.00 -13.03 27.18
CA PRO A 433 23.27 -14.03 28.21
C PRO A 433 22.13 -14.20 29.23
N ASP A 434 21.30 -13.18 29.45
CA ASP A 434 20.10 -13.24 30.31
C ASP A 434 19.07 -12.17 29.86
N PRO A 435 18.39 -12.39 28.72
CA PRO A 435 17.44 -11.41 28.21
C PRO A 435 16.27 -11.16 29.16
N LYS A 436 15.86 -12.16 29.96
CA LYS A 436 14.77 -11.99 30.94
C LYS A 436 15.15 -10.99 32.04
N ALA A 437 16.34 -11.14 32.64
CA ALA A 437 16.82 -10.20 33.64
C ALA A 437 17.00 -8.79 33.04
N MET A 438 17.42 -8.69 31.78
CA MET A 438 17.48 -7.41 31.07
C MET A 438 16.10 -6.76 30.96
N VAL A 439 15.06 -7.50 30.57
CA VAL A 439 13.68 -6.95 30.52
C VAL A 439 13.24 -6.48 31.90
N ASP A 440 13.50 -7.27 32.95
CA ASP A 440 13.16 -6.90 34.33
C ASP A 440 13.89 -5.63 34.78
N GLU A 441 15.16 -5.46 34.42
CA GLU A 441 15.94 -4.25 34.71
C GLU A 441 15.38 -3.02 33.98
N LEU A 442 14.98 -3.17 32.70
CA LEU A 442 14.31 -2.11 31.94
C LEU A 442 12.99 -1.69 32.61
N HIS A 443 12.16 -2.67 33.01
CA HIS A 443 10.89 -2.42 33.70
C HIS A 443 11.09 -1.73 35.05
N GLN A 444 12.10 -2.15 35.83
CA GLN A 444 12.46 -1.49 37.10
C GLN A 444 12.91 -0.04 36.90
N ALA A 445 13.53 0.27 35.76
CA ALA A 445 13.88 1.63 35.36
C ALA A 445 12.71 2.44 34.77
N GLY A 446 11.51 1.85 34.65
CA GLY A 446 10.33 2.50 34.09
C GLY A 446 10.26 2.51 32.57
N LEU A 447 11.11 1.72 31.89
CA LEU A 447 11.06 1.52 30.44
C LEU A 447 10.18 0.33 30.08
N ARG A 448 9.53 0.41 28.92
CA ARG A 448 8.78 -0.67 28.28
C ARG A 448 9.57 -1.19 27.08
N LEU A 449 9.59 -2.50 26.89
CA LEU A 449 10.34 -3.14 25.82
C LEU A 449 9.43 -3.45 24.62
N VAL A 450 9.86 -3.01 23.44
CA VAL A 450 9.23 -3.31 22.15
C VAL A 450 10.23 -4.05 21.26
N LEU A 451 9.81 -5.16 20.64
CA LEU A 451 10.66 -5.96 19.76
C LEU A 451 10.22 -5.83 18.29
N TRP A 452 11.18 -5.71 17.38
CA TRP A 452 10.92 -5.66 15.93
C TRP A 452 10.41 -7.01 15.39
N GLN A 453 9.51 -6.94 14.41
CA GLN A 453 8.90 -8.06 13.69
C GLN A 453 8.66 -7.71 12.22
N ASN A 454 8.51 -8.74 11.37
CA ASN A 454 8.08 -8.60 9.98
C ASN A 454 7.21 -9.80 9.58
N PRO A 455 6.24 -9.65 8.65
CA PRO A 455 5.29 -10.71 8.33
C PRO A 455 5.81 -11.79 7.35
N VAL A 456 7.12 -12.03 7.30
CA VAL A 456 7.76 -12.93 6.32
C VAL A 456 8.55 -14.06 6.97
N ILE A 457 8.53 -15.23 6.32
CA ILE A 457 9.49 -16.31 6.59
C ILE A 457 10.71 -16.04 5.71
N LYS A 458 11.82 -15.61 6.33
CA LYS A 458 12.97 -15.07 5.60
C LYS A 458 13.63 -16.10 4.71
N HIS A 459 13.98 -15.70 3.50
CA HIS A 459 14.93 -16.43 2.68
C HIS A 459 16.37 -16.08 3.09
N ALA A 460 17.13 -17.05 3.57
CA ALA A 460 18.53 -16.85 3.97
C ALA A 460 19.41 -16.58 2.74
N ASP A 461 20.16 -15.47 2.72
CA ASP A 461 21.26 -15.34 1.75
C ASP A 461 22.42 -16.24 2.24
N PRO A 462 22.95 -17.16 1.40
CA PRO A 462 24.09 -17.99 1.77
C PRO A 462 25.31 -17.23 2.31
N LYS A 463 25.45 -15.94 1.99
CA LYS A 463 26.51 -15.07 2.51
C LYS A 463 26.34 -14.68 3.97
N GLU A 464 25.14 -14.78 4.53
CA GLU A 464 24.85 -14.42 5.92
C GLU A 464 25.35 -15.50 6.91
N ASN A 465 25.53 -16.74 6.44
CA ASN A 465 26.00 -17.88 7.24
C ASN A 465 25.18 -18.09 8.54
N LEU A 466 23.85 -18.05 8.40
CA LEU A 466 22.87 -18.27 9.47
C LEU A 466 22.54 -19.77 9.60
N ASP A 467 22.13 -20.22 10.80
CA ASP A 467 21.54 -21.55 10.98
C ASP A 467 20.07 -21.52 10.57
N ASP A 468 19.79 -21.94 9.34
CA ASP A 468 18.48 -21.85 8.70
C ASP A 468 17.67 -23.16 8.81
N ARG A 469 18.12 -24.16 9.58
CA ARG A 469 17.47 -25.49 9.64
C ARG A 469 16.04 -25.44 10.16
N LEU A 470 15.80 -24.69 11.23
CA LEU A 470 14.46 -24.49 11.78
C LEU A 470 13.60 -23.66 10.82
N ASN A 471 14.16 -22.60 10.24
CA ASN A 471 13.48 -21.74 9.28
C ASN A 471 13.02 -22.53 8.05
N ASN A 472 13.91 -23.33 7.44
CA ASN A 472 13.59 -24.20 6.32
C ASN A 472 12.47 -25.20 6.66
N ALA A 473 12.46 -25.74 7.89
CA ALA A 473 11.38 -26.61 8.36
C ALA A 473 10.06 -25.86 8.59
N ASP A 474 10.10 -24.62 9.06
CA ASP A 474 8.92 -23.75 9.21
C ASP A 474 8.38 -23.30 7.84
N GLU A 475 9.25 -22.99 6.88
CA GLU A 475 8.92 -22.71 5.49
C GLU A 475 8.20 -23.90 4.84
N GLU A 476 8.78 -25.11 4.93
CA GLU A 476 8.15 -26.31 4.38
C GLU A 476 6.79 -26.59 5.04
N TYR A 477 6.71 -26.47 6.36
CA TYR A 477 5.46 -26.65 7.10
C TYR A 477 4.39 -25.64 6.65
N ALA A 478 4.75 -24.37 6.53
CA ALA A 478 3.84 -23.31 6.10
C ALA A 478 3.34 -23.51 4.66
N ILE A 479 4.19 -23.95 3.74
CA ILE A 479 3.79 -24.30 2.37
C ILE A 479 2.82 -25.50 2.38
N GLN A 480 3.17 -26.57 3.09
CA GLN A 480 2.37 -27.80 3.16
C GLN A 480 0.96 -27.55 3.73
N HIS A 481 0.83 -26.65 4.71
CA HIS A 481 -0.45 -26.32 5.35
C HIS A 481 -1.18 -25.14 4.70
N GLY A 482 -0.60 -24.52 3.66
CA GLY A 482 -1.19 -23.38 2.98
C GLY A 482 -1.30 -22.13 3.85
N TYR A 483 -0.29 -21.88 4.68
CA TYR A 483 -0.21 -20.73 5.58
C TYR A 483 0.40 -19.49 4.94
N VAL A 484 0.85 -19.60 3.70
CA VAL A 484 1.46 -18.51 2.94
C VAL A 484 0.51 -17.98 1.88
N VAL A 485 0.66 -16.70 1.58
CA VAL A 485 0.00 -16.04 0.45
C VAL A 485 0.40 -16.76 -0.85
N ARG A 486 -0.50 -16.84 -1.84
CA ARG A 486 -0.25 -17.56 -3.09
C ARG A 486 -0.34 -16.66 -4.32
N LYS A 487 0.40 -16.99 -5.36
CA LYS A 487 0.22 -16.42 -6.70
C LYS A 487 -1.02 -17.02 -7.38
N ALA A 488 -1.43 -16.44 -8.51
CA ALA A 488 -2.61 -16.89 -9.25
C ALA A 488 -2.55 -18.36 -9.70
N ASP A 489 -1.35 -18.89 -9.94
CA ASP A 489 -1.08 -20.28 -10.32
C ASP A 489 -1.07 -21.27 -9.14
N GLY A 490 -1.30 -20.78 -7.92
CA GLY A 490 -1.31 -21.55 -6.68
C GLY A 490 0.06 -21.74 -6.03
N SER A 491 1.15 -21.29 -6.66
CA SER A 491 2.49 -21.30 -6.08
C SER A 491 2.61 -20.29 -4.92
N PRO A 492 3.52 -20.49 -3.95
CA PRO A 492 3.73 -19.54 -2.88
C PRO A 492 4.19 -18.16 -3.37
N HIS A 493 3.58 -17.11 -2.83
CA HIS A 493 4.02 -15.73 -3.04
C HIS A 493 5.31 -15.45 -2.26
N ARG A 494 6.25 -14.77 -2.92
CA ARG A 494 7.52 -14.35 -2.33
C ARG A 494 7.70 -12.85 -2.53
N VAL A 495 8.39 -12.21 -1.59
CA VAL A 495 8.85 -10.83 -1.72
C VAL A 495 9.71 -10.72 -2.98
N GLU A 496 9.46 -9.71 -3.81
CA GLU A 496 10.11 -9.60 -5.11
C GLU A 496 11.62 -9.34 -5.01
N PRO A 497 12.42 -9.81 -5.99
CA PRO A 497 13.89 -9.78 -5.92
C PRO A 497 14.51 -8.38 -5.82
N HIS A 498 13.84 -7.35 -6.33
CA HIS A 498 14.33 -5.98 -6.34
C HIS A 498 14.07 -5.24 -5.03
N MET A 499 13.32 -5.83 -4.09
CA MET A 499 13.12 -5.22 -2.78
C MET A 499 14.42 -5.17 -1.99
N PRO A 500 14.73 -4.03 -1.34
CA PRO A 500 15.96 -3.90 -0.57
C PRO A 500 16.00 -4.80 0.67
N TRP A 501 14.85 -5.24 1.18
CA TRP A 501 14.76 -6.15 2.32
C TRP A 501 13.88 -7.35 2.01
N PHE A 502 14.25 -8.50 2.59
CA PHE A 502 13.50 -9.75 2.54
C PHE A 502 13.23 -10.32 1.14
N ALA A 503 13.93 -9.87 0.09
CA ALA A 503 13.85 -10.43 -1.25
C ALA A 503 13.88 -11.98 -1.23
N GLY A 504 12.91 -12.61 -1.90
CA GLY A 504 12.76 -14.07 -1.95
C GLY A 504 12.08 -14.72 -0.74
N SER A 505 11.80 -13.98 0.32
CA SER A 505 11.13 -14.49 1.53
C SER A 505 9.65 -14.78 1.27
N LEU A 506 9.07 -15.76 1.99
CA LEU A 506 7.64 -16.07 1.88
C LEU A 506 6.82 -15.09 2.71
N VAL A 507 5.66 -14.68 2.19
CA VAL A 507 4.72 -13.82 2.90
C VAL A 507 3.67 -14.67 3.62
N LEU A 508 3.56 -14.56 4.94
CA LEU A 508 2.56 -15.29 5.73
C LEU A 508 1.15 -14.76 5.43
N ASP A 509 0.16 -15.63 5.32
CA ASP A 509 -1.22 -15.21 5.13
C ASP A 509 -1.95 -14.99 6.47
N PHE A 510 -1.94 -13.75 6.97
CA PHE A 510 -2.69 -13.38 8.19
C PHE A 510 -4.22 -13.35 8.02
N THR A 511 -4.75 -13.56 6.81
CA THR A 511 -6.19 -13.80 6.61
C THR A 511 -6.60 -15.23 6.93
N ASN A 512 -5.63 -16.15 6.99
CA ASN A 512 -5.80 -17.50 7.49
C ASN A 512 -5.67 -17.52 9.03
N PRO A 513 -6.76 -17.75 9.79
CA PRO A 513 -6.68 -17.75 11.24
C PRO A 513 -5.72 -18.83 11.78
N GLN A 514 -5.63 -19.99 11.13
CA GLN A 514 -4.71 -21.06 11.55
C GLN A 514 -3.24 -20.68 11.31
N ALA A 515 -2.95 -20.00 10.19
CA ALA A 515 -1.61 -19.49 9.92
C ALA A 515 -1.21 -18.42 10.94
N ALA A 516 -2.13 -17.49 11.24
CA ALA A 516 -1.91 -16.45 12.26
C ALA A 516 -1.69 -17.07 13.64
N ASP A 517 -2.49 -18.05 14.05
CA ASP A 517 -2.35 -18.71 15.36
C ASP A 517 -1.04 -19.53 15.45
N TRP A 518 -0.70 -20.28 14.39
CA TRP A 518 0.59 -20.98 14.29
C TRP A 518 1.76 -20.01 14.44
N TRP A 519 1.74 -18.91 13.69
CA TRP A 519 2.78 -17.89 13.73
C TRP A 519 2.90 -17.24 15.10
N LEU A 520 1.79 -16.80 15.67
CA LEU A 520 1.77 -16.07 16.94
C LEU A 520 2.08 -16.97 18.14
N SER A 521 1.75 -18.26 18.09
CA SER A 521 2.12 -19.22 19.16
C SER A 521 3.63 -19.27 19.37
N LYS A 522 4.43 -19.12 18.31
CA LYS A 522 5.90 -19.07 18.38
C LYS A 522 6.44 -17.79 19.03
N ARG A 523 5.63 -16.73 19.11
CA ARG A 523 5.97 -15.44 19.75
C ARG A 523 5.34 -15.29 21.13
N GLU A 524 4.42 -16.17 21.53
CA GLU A 524 3.65 -16.05 22.76
C GLU A 524 4.55 -15.94 24.00
N TYR A 525 5.60 -16.76 24.09
CA TYR A 525 6.54 -16.72 25.22
C TYR A 525 7.27 -15.37 25.37
N LEU A 526 7.43 -14.59 24.30
CA LEU A 526 8.02 -13.25 24.37
C LEU A 526 7.14 -12.33 25.22
N VAL A 527 5.82 -12.51 25.16
CA VAL A 527 4.87 -11.71 25.93
C VAL A 527 4.65 -12.33 27.31
N THR A 528 4.33 -13.62 27.36
CA THR A 528 3.85 -14.29 28.59
C THR A 528 4.95 -14.65 29.57
N GLU A 529 6.16 -14.93 29.09
CA GLU A 529 7.29 -15.37 29.91
C GLU A 529 8.42 -14.33 29.95
N MET A 530 8.76 -13.69 28.83
CA MET A 530 9.82 -12.66 28.79
C MET A 530 9.36 -11.28 29.29
N GLY A 531 8.08 -10.94 29.15
CA GLY A 531 7.54 -9.64 29.56
C GLY A 531 7.70 -8.52 28.53
N VAL A 532 7.73 -8.83 27.24
CA VAL A 532 7.72 -7.82 26.17
C VAL A 532 6.38 -7.07 26.17
N ASP A 533 6.43 -5.74 26.10
CA ASP A 533 5.25 -4.86 26.21
C ASP A 533 4.63 -4.50 24.84
N GLY A 534 5.28 -4.87 23.75
CA GLY A 534 4.78 -4.59 22.41
C GLY A 534 5.70 -5.05 21.28
N PHE A 535 5.24 -4.83 20.05
CA PHE A 535 6.00 -5.16 18.85
C PHE A 535 6.09 -3.97 17.89
N LYS A 536 7.28 -3.74 17.31
CA LYS A 536 7.45 -2.88 16.14
C LYS A 536 7.18 -3.75 14.92
N THR A 537 5.94 -3.73 14.45
CA THR A 537 5.42 -4.54 13.34
C THR A 537 5.74 -3.86 12.02
N ASP A 538 6.97 -4.07 11.55
CA ASP A 538 7.50 -3.47 10.33
C ASP A 538 7.08 -4.26 9.07
N GLY A 539 7.18 -3.62 7.92
CA GLY A 539 6.76 -4.19 6.64
C GLY A 539 5.24 -4.25 6.46
N GLY A 540 4.80 -5.18 5.62
CA GLY A 540 3.40 -5.31 5.21
C GLY A 540 3.16 -4.90 3.76
N GLU A 541 4.11 -4.23 3.11
CA GLU A 541 4.00 -3.74 1.73
C GLU A 541 4.54 -4.76 0.70
N HIS A 542 4.45 -6.05 1.01
CA HIS A 542 5.15 -7.15 0.29
C HIS A 542 4.32 -7.78 -0.85
N VAL A 543 3.11 -7.28 -1.11
CA VAL A 543 2.19 -7.82 -2.11
C VAL A 543 1.89 -6.73 -3.14
N TRP A 544 2.11 -7.02 -4.42
CA TRP A 544 1.86 -6.07 -5.54
C TRP A 544 1.09 -6.66 -6.73
N ASP A 545 1.17 -7.97 -6.92
CA ASP A 545 0.43 -8.68 -7.97
C ASP A 545 -1.07 -8.62 -7.65
N THR A 546 -1.88 -8.08 -8.57
CA THR A 546 -3.33 -7.93 -8.35
C THR A 546 -4.07 -9.26 -8.33
N GLU A 547 -3.43 -10.33 -8.81
CA GLU A 547 -3.99 -11.66 -8.95
C GLU A 547 -3.55 -12.62 -7.81
N THR A 548 -2.69 -12.16 -6.90
CA THR A 548 -2.36 -12.83 -5.63
C THR A 548 -3.63 -13.31 -4.92
N GLN A 549 -3.58 -14.46 -4.27
CA GLN A 549 -4.71 -15.10 -3.60
C GLN A 549 -4.43 -15.26 -2.11
N PHE A 550 -5.40 -14.83 -1.31
CA PHE A 550 -5.43 -15.00 0.15
C PHE A 550 -6.45 -16.08 0.54
N TYR A 551 -6.27 -16.66 1.71
CA TYR A 551 -7.07 -17.75 2.28
C TYR A 551 -8.57 -17.40 2.35
N ASN A 552 -8.90 -16.17 2.69
CA ASN A 552 -10.29 -15.71 2.79
C ASN A 552 -10.96 -15.44 1.42
N GLY A 553 -10.29 -15.77 0.30
CA GLY A 553 -10.77 -15.52 -1.07
C GLY A 553 -10.50 -14.10 -1.59
N MET A 554 -9.86 -13.24 -0.79
CA MET A 554 -9.41 -11.92 -1.24
C MET A 554 -8.33 -12.08 -2.32
N ARG A 555 -8.34 -11.16 -3.29
CA ARG A 555 -7.32 -11.07 -4.34
C ARG A 555 -6.36 -9.92 -4.05
N GLY A 556 -5.16 -9.97 -4.63
CA GLY A 556 -4.14 -8.92 -4.52
C GLY A 556 -4.67 -7.53 -4.87
N SER A 557 -5.60 -7.44 -5.81
CA SER A 557 -6.25 -6.17 -6.19
C SER A 557 -6.92 -5.43 -5.02
N ARG A 558 -7.21 -6.11 -3.90
CA ARG A 558 -7.59 -5.52 -2.61
C ARG A 558 -6.50 -5.70 -1.56
N GLY A 559 -5.87 -6.88 -1.54
CA GLY A 559 -4.89 -7.30 -0.55
C GLY A 559 -3.62 -6.44 -0.49
N ILE A 560 -3.21 -5.81 -1.58
CA ILE A 560 -2.09 -4.84 -1.60
C ILE A 560 -2.28 -3.79 -0.51
N ASN A 561 -3.48 -3.22 -0.42
CA ASN A 561 -3.79 -2.17 0.54
C ASN A 561 -4.18 -2.73 1.92
N THR A 562 -4.84 -3.89 1.98
CA THR A 562 -5.45 -4.39 3.22
C THR A 562 -4.63 -5.43 3.97
N TYR A 563 -3.58 -6.00 3.37
CA TYR A 563 -2.74 -7.00 4.02
C TYR A 563 -2.04 -6.48 5.29
N PRO A 564 -1.43 -5.27 5.33
CA PRO A 564 -0.86 -4.72 6.56
C PRO A 564 -1.87 -4.72 7.72
N MET A 565 -3.13 -4.37 7.43
CA MET A 565 -4.20 -4.36 8.42
C MET A 565 -4.44 -5.75 9.04
N ALA A 566 -4.35 -6.82 8.25
CA ALA A 566 -4.53 -8.19 8.73
C ALA A 566 -3.35 -8.63 9.62
N TYR A 567 -2.13 -8.30 9.19
CA TYR A 567 -0.90 -8.54 9.95
C TYR A 567 -0.94 -7.86 11.33
N GLU A 568 -1.22 -6.57 11.35
CA GLU A 568 -1.22 -5.79 12.59
C GLU A 568 -2.36 -6.20 13.54
N ARG A 569 -3.56 -6.46 13.02
CA ARG A 569 -4.68 -6.94 13.85
C ARG A 569 -4.38 -8.31 14.49
N ALA A 570 -3.62 -9.17 13.82
CA ALA A 570 -3.22 -10.46 14.37
C ALA A 570 -2.28 -10.27 15.58
N TYR A 571 -1.25 -9.42 15.46
CA TYR A 571 -0.37 -9.08 16.58
C TYR A 571 -1.09 -8.35 17.71
N GLN A 572 -2.04 -7.48 17.37
CA GLN A 572 -2.87 -6.80 18.35
C GLN A 572 -3.70 -7.81 19.16
N ARG A 573 -4.24 -8.84 18.51
CA ARG A 573 -4.99 -9.92 19.18
C ARG A 573 -4.12 -10.66 20.19
N LEU A 574 -2.87 -10.99 19.84
CA LEU A 574 -1.92 -11.62 20.77
C LEU A 574 -1.71 -10.73 22.00
N LEU A 575 -1.37 -9.45 21.79
CA LEU A 575 -1.11 -8.53 22.89
C LEU A 575 -2.35 -8.26 23.75
N GLU A 576 -3.53 -8.12 23.16
CA GLU A 576 -4.78 -7.93 23.91
C GLU A 576 -5.12 -9.14 24.78
N ALA A 577 -4.86 -10.36 24.29
CA ALA A 577 -5.15 -11.59 25.02
C ALA A 577 -4.34 -11.71 26.32
N HIS A 578 -3.11 -11.18 26.36
CA HIS A 578 -2.20 -11.33 27.51
C HIS A 578 -1.99 -10.04 28.31
N CYS A 579 -2.02 -8.88 27.66
CA CYS A 579 -1.70 -7.57 28.26
C CYS A 579 -2.92 -6.63 28.36
N GLY A 580 -4.09 -7.03 27.85
CA GLY A 580 -5.28 -6.18 27.83
C GLY A 580 -5.03 -4.90 27.03
N LYS A 581 -5.09 -3.72 27.68
CA LYS A 581 -4.82 -2.42 27.03
C LYS A 581 -3.40 -1.88 27.28
N ASP A 582 -2.61 -2.54 28.13
CA ASP A 582 -1.27 -2.08 28.49
C ASP A 582 -0.22 -2.67 27.55
N HIS A 583 -0.35 -2.36 26.25
CA HIS A 583 0.55 -2.82 25.20
C HIS A 583 0.64 -1.80 24.07
N VAL A 584 1.56 -2.03 23.13
CA VAL A 584 1.61 -1.25 21.89
C VAL A 584 2.01 -2.07 20.67
N LEU A 585 1.48 -1.69 19.52
CA LEU A 585 2.11 -1.95 18.23
C LEU A 585 2.74 -0.67 17.72
N PHE A 586 3.75 -0.79 16.87
CA PHE A 586 4.37 0.35 16.22
C PHE A 586 4.66 -0.03 14.77
N SER A 587 3.83 0.46 13.85
CA SER A 587 3.80 0.02 12.44
C SER A 587 4.02 1.18 11.47
N ARG A 588 4.43 0.91 10.23
CA ARG A 588 4.51 1.94 9.18
C ARG A 588 3.47 1.79 8.09
N ALA A 589 3.12 0.56 7.73
CA ALA A 589 2.15 0.29 6.67
C ALA A 589 0.72 0.34 7.21
N GLY A 590 -0.24 0.66 6.35
CA GLY A 590 -1.63 0.70 6.76
C GLY A 590 -2.55 1.22 5.67
N TYR A 591 -3.85 1.21 5.93
CA TYR A 591 -4.84 1.72 4.99
C TYR A 591 -6.06 2.29 5.75
N THR A 592 -7.20 2.44 5.06
CA THR A 592 -8.43 2.92 5.67
C THR A 592 -8.84 2.09 6.90
N GLY A 593 -8.95 2.75 8.06
CA GLY A 593 -9.35 2.12 9.32
C GLY A 593 -8.18 1.73 10.22
N ILE A 594 -6.93 1.97 9.82
CA ILE A 594 -5.72 1.56 10.55
C ILE A 594 -5.62 2.20 11.94
N GLN A 595 -6.25 3.35 12.17
CA GLN A 595 -6.30 4.01 13.48
C GLN A 595 -6.83 3.13 14.64
N GLN A 596 -7.50 2.02 14.34
CA GLN A 596 -7.94 1.04 15.34
C GLN A 596 -6.77 0.21 15.93
N VAL A 597 -5.64 0.19 15.23
CA VAL A 597 -4.34 -0.24 15.75
C VAL A 597 -3.58 1.02 16.16
N PRO A 598 -3.14 1.14 17.43
CA PRO A 598 -2.51 2.37 17.91
C PRO A 598 -1.05 2.42 17.47
N CYS A 599 -0.59 3.63 17.18
CA CYS A 599 0.81 4.02 16.97
C CYS A 599 1.43 3.59 15.63
N HIS A 600 1.87 4.59 14.87
CA HIS A 600 2.57 4.43 13.61
C HIS A 600 3.80 5.32 13.53
N TRP A 601 4.71 5.08 12.61
CA TRP A 601 5.77 6.02 12.25
C TRP A 601 5.79 6.34 10.75
N ALA A 602 6.32 7.51 10.42
CA ALA A 602 6.38 8.04 9.05
C ALA A 602 7.39 7.31 8.11
N GLY A 603 7.85 6.12 8.49
CA GLY A 603 8.81 5.35 7.72
C GLY A 603 10.24 5.90 7.69
N ASP A 604 10.98 5.44 6.70
CA ASP A 604 12.44 5.52 6.64
C ASP A 604 12.90 6.77 5.89
N GLU A 605 13.56 7.71 6.56
CA GLU A 605 13.98 8.98 5.95
C GLU A 605 15.44 9.36 6.22
N ASN A 606 16.02 10.13 5.29
CA ASN A 606 17.39 10.65 5.43
C ASN A 606 17.49 11.77 6.46
N SER A 607 18.68 11.97 7.04
CA SER A 607 18.94 13.10 7.96
C SER A 607 19.13 14.44 7.25
N THR A 608 18.06 14.98 6.67
CA THR A 608 18.05 16.26 5.92
C THR A 608 16.86 17.16 6.28
N TRP A 609 16.95 18.44 5.93
CA TRP A 609 15.84 19.40 6.11
C TRP A 609 14.66 19.10 5.19
N GLU A 610 14.92 18.53 4.02
CA GLU A 610 13.92 18.08 3.07
C GLU A 610 13.08 16.96 3.66
N ALA A 611 13.72 15.94 4.22
CA ALA A 611 13.07 14.84 4.92
C ALA A 611 12.29 15.33 6.15
N PHE A 612 12.88 16.22 6.96
CA PHE A 612 12.17 16.80 8.10
C PHE A 612 10.87 17.51 7.66
N ARG A 613 10.91 18.31 6.58
CA ARG A 613 9.72 18.94 6.01
C ARG A 613 8.71 17.92 5.48
N ALA A 614 9.19 16.84 4.86
CA ALA A 614 8.37 15.76 4.33
C ALA A 614 7.63 15.01 5.44
N SER A 615 8.31 14.65 6.54
CA SER A 615 7.72 13.99 7.71
C SER A 615 6.64 14.86 8.38
N ILE A 616 6.85 16.19 8.48
CA ILE A 616 5.81 17.10 8.99
C ILE A 616 4.55 17.01 8.12
N ARG A 617 4.69 17.04 6.79
CA ARG A 617 3.54 16.94 5.85
C ARG A 617 2.84 15.60 5.97
N ALA A 618 3.60 14.51 6.05
CA ALA A 618 3.09 13.16 6.19
C ALA A 618 2.22 13.01 7.45
N MET A 619 2.73 13.45 8.59
CA MET A 619 2.00 13.39 9.87
C MET A 619 0.76 14.30 9.90
N LEU A 620 0.82 15.49 9.29
CA LEU A 620 -0.35 16.37 9.21
C LEU A 620 -1.45 15.75 8.33
N ASN A 621 -1.09 15.24 7.14
CA ASN A 621 -2.06 14.63 6.23
C ASN A 621 -2.71 13.38 6.83
N VAL A 622 -1.92 12.48 7.43
CA VAL A 622 -2.47 11.22 7.99
C VAL A 622 -3.35 11.47 9.22
N SER A 623 -3.02 12.50 10.01
CA SER A 623 -3.83 12.94 11.15
C SER A 623 -5.21 13.47 10.70
N LEU A 624 -5.25 14.20 9.58
CA LEU A 624 -6.51 14.63 8.96
C LEU A 624 -7.35 13.46 8.45
N CYS A 625 -6.75 12.30 8.21
CA CYS A 625 -7.44 11.04 7.89
C CYS A 625 -7.79 10.21 9.14
N GLY A 626 -7.66 10.77 10.35
CA GLY A 626 -8.09 10.12 11.58
C GLY A 626 -7.08 9.12 12.15
N VAL A 627 -5.79 9.20 11.79
CA VAL A 627 -4.69 8.43 12.40
C VAL A 627 -3.86 9.38 13.30
N PRO A 628 -4.26 9.58 14.58
CA PRO A 628 -3.67 10.63 15.41
C PRO A 628 -2.37 10.24 16.09
N PHE A 629 -2.10 8.94 16.27
CA PHE A 629 -0.92 8.45 16.98
C PHE A 629 0.16 8.09 15.97
N MET A 630 0.87 9.11 15.49
CA MET A 630 1.94 9.00 14.50
C MET A 630 3.21 9.66 15.06
N GLY A 631 4.33 8.99 14.88
CA GLY A 631 5.69 9.48 15.16
C GLY A 631 6.54 9.53 13.89
N TRP A 632 7.80 9.85 14.09
CA TRP A 632 8.82 9.84 13.05
C TRP A 632 10.20 9.72 13.71
N ASP A 633 11.20 9.30 12.93
CA ASP A 633 12.57 9.20 13.42
C ASP A 633 13.19 10.60 13.53
N ILE A 634 13.41 11.08 14.76
CA ILE A 634 13.96 12.42 15.03
C ILE A 634 15.21 12.66 14.19
N ALA A 635 15.14 13.71 13.35
CA ALA A 635 16.21 14.16 12.46
C ALA A 635 16.65 13.12 11.41
N GLY A 636 15.79 12.16 11.06
CA GLY A 636 16.04 11.12 10.05
C GLY A 636 16.93 9.99 10.56
N PHE A 637 16.68 8.78 10.07
CA PHE A 637 17.31 7.54 10.55
C PHE A 637 18.49 7.09 9.70
N ALA A 638 18.48 7.41 8.40
CA ALA A 638 19.44 6.97 7.40
C ALA A 638 20.42 8.07 6.97
N GLY A 639 21.49 7.64 6.31
CA GLY A 639 22.56 8.53 5.84
C GLY A 639 23.50 9.02 6.95
N PRO A 640 24.32 10.04 6.66
CA PRO A 640 25.18 10.68 7.66
C PRO A 640 24.38 11.17 8.88
N ILE A 641 25.03 11.27 10.04
CA ILE A 641 24.39 11.87 11.23
C ILE A 641 23.92 13.31 10.93
N PRO A 642 22.80 13.76 11.51
CA PRO A 642 22.29 15.10 11.28
C PRO A 642 23.26 16.17 11.78
N THR A 643 23.17 17.37 11.21
CA THR A 643 23.83 18.55 11.81
C THR A 643 23.20 18.85 13.17
N SER A 644 23.97 19.44 14.09
CA SER A 644 23.44 19.82 15.41
C SER A 644 22.23 20.74 15.32
N GLU A 645 22.17 21.64 14.33
CA GLU A 645 21.00 22.50 14.12
C GLU A 645 19.76 21.68 13.72
N LEU A 646 19.89 20.78 12.73
CA LEU A 646 18.79 19.91 12.31
C LEU A 646 18.29 19.07 13.50
N TYR A 647 19.21 18.49 14.27
CA TYR A 647 18.86 17.68 15.44
C TYR A 647 18.08 18.50 16.47
N LEU A 648 18.58 19.68 16.86
CA LEU A 648 17.88 20.55 17.82
C LEU A 648 16.49 20.99 17.35
N ARG A 649 16.32 21.33 16.06
CA ARG A 649 15.00 21.72 15.52
C ARG A 649 14.05 20.53 15.44
N ALA A 650 14.55 19.38 15.01
CA ALA A 650 13.80 18.14 14.96
C ALA A 650 13.32 17.72 16.36
N THR A 651 14.21 17.71 17.35
CA THR A 651 13.87 17.40 18.74
C THR A 651 12.83 18.37 19.27
N ALA A 652 12.99 19.68 19.04
CA ALA A 652 12.02 20.69 19.49
C ALA A 652 10.63 20.48 18.90
N PHE A 653 10.54 20.07 17.63
CA PHE A 653 9.27 19.70 17.01
C PHE A 653 8.70 18.40 17.59
N SER A 654 9.51 17.36 17.75
CA SER A 654 9.08 16.04 18.23
C SER A 654 8.56 16.03 19.66
N VAL A 655 8.97 16.99 20.50
CA VAL A 655 8.38 17.22 21.84
C VAL A 655 6.87 17.50 21.76
N PHE A 656 6.39 18.03 20.64
CA PHE A 656 4.98 18.34 20.39
C PHE A 656 4.31 17.36 19.41
N CYS A 657 4.96 16.24 19.10
CA CYS A 657 4.38 15.16 18.30
C CYS A 657 3.70 14.11 19.20
N PRO A 658 2.70 13.36 18.68
CA PRO A 658 2.05 12.28 19.42
C PRO A 658 3.01 11.19 19.92
N ILE A 659 4.05 10.87 19.14
CA ILE A 659 5.10 9.91 19.52
C ILE A 659 6.45 10.58 19.28
N MET A 660 7.29 10.62 20.31
CA MET A 660 8.63 11.19 20.27
C MET A 660 9.66 10.05 20.27
N GLN A 661 10.38 9.86 19.16
CA GLN A 661 11.26 8.71 18.99
C GLN A 661 12.53 9.06 18.21
N TYR A 662 13.70 8.64 18.69
CA TYR A 662 14.91 8.62 17.87
C TYR A 662 15.21 7.19 17.40
N HIS A 663 15.82 7.10 16.21
CA HIS A 663 16.18 5.85 15.56
C HIS A 663 17.44 5.99 14.71
N SER A 664 18.06 4.88 14.35
CA SER A 664 19.05 4.84 13.29
C SER A 664 19.04 3.50 12.57
N ASP A 665 19.29 3.55 11.25
CA ASP A 665 19.60 2.40 10.39
C ASP A 665 20.89 1.68 10.81
N GLY A 666 21.71 2.36 11.62
CA GLY A 666 23.00 1.89 12.08
C GLY A 666 24.12 2.13 11.06
N ASN A 667 25.29 1.59 11.36
CA ASN A 667 26.49 1.64 10.52
C ASN A 667 27.19 0.29 10.46
N ALA A 668 26.43 -0.81 10.53
CA ALA A 668 26.97 -2.16 10.69
C ALA A 668 28.00 -2.23 11.84
N ARG A 669 27.69 -1.52 12.95
CA ARG A 669 28.54 -1.39 14.14
C ARG A 669 29.94 -0.81 13.89
N ARG A 670 30.14 -0.07 12.79
CA ARG A 670 31.41 0.62 12.49
C ARG A 670 31.51 1.94 13.24
N ILE A 671 32.74 2.39 13.47
CA ILE A 671 33.05 3.70 14.07
C ILE A 671 33.29 4.74 12.95
N PRO A 672 32.78 5.97 13.09
CA PRO A 672 31.96 6.48 14.19
C PRO A 672 30.53 5.90 14.19
N SER A 673 29.92 5.83 15.39
CA SER A 673 28.52 5.44 15.55
C SER A 673 27.61 6.40 14.80
N ARG A 674 26.50 5.86 14.28
CA ARG A 674 25.43 6.63 13.64
C ARG A 674 24.18 6.75 14.51
N ASP A 675 24.24 6.37 15.79
CA ASP A 675 23.09 6.52 16.68
C ASP A 675 22.57 7.97 16.72
N ARG A 676 21.25 8.13 16.75
CA ARG A 676 20.60 9.45 16.95
C ARG A 676 20.39 9.74 18.44
N THR A 677 21.19 9.15 19.32
CA THR A 677 21.16 9.43 20.75
C THR A 677 21.71 10.83 21.04
N PRO A 678 21.15 11.58 22.01
CA PRO A 678 21.56 12.97 22.26
C PRO A 678 23.01 13.17 22.69
N TRP A 679 23.67 12.14 23.22
CA TRP A 679 25.10 12.20 23.60
C TRP A 679 26.03 11.73 22.48
N ASN A 680 25.51 11.09 21.42
CA ASN A 680 26.28 10.73 20.24
C ASN A 680 26.31 11.87 19.21
N ILE A 681 25.19 12.58 19.07
CA ILE A 681 25.07 13.82 18.28
C ILE A 681 25.70 14.98 19.06
#